data_AF-A0A521U6N4-F1
#
_entry.id   AF-A0A521U6N4-F1
#
_cell.length_a   1.000
_cell.length_b   1.000
_cell.length_c   1.000
_cell.angle_alpha   90.00
_cell.angle_beta   90.00
_cell.angle_gamma   90.00
#
_symmetry.space_group_name_H-M   'P 1'
#
loop_
_entity.id
_entity.type
_entity.pdbx_description
1 polymer ?
#
loop_
_entity_poly.entity_id
_entity_poly.type
_entity_poly.pdbx_seq_one_letter_code
_entity_poly.pdbx_strand_id
1 'polypeptide(L)'
;MRFRSRFAEAVAMFRLMSLAVVVAGCSGGGCSSCAGTGLGPIPGGYPVTPETRVARALQVRVTDQGLRNVSQLGGDLLLGATGGRLPIPMVNGNFGVGRYVVCLEGSCGLDLVLPSSPPPLELFFVAPDRIEVRARIGFRGVIPLHTCTLFCNSMCGGCADGIDTRLTIDTARGARQYIGLRTAIAIRRDTHPERRNYYRAELVPAMGAREVVEETPGEGFDDAWVGCSGGGLCGLLPVLRGTISGAFRGALGGALGPIQDALSQTSMPTPPGCPTGTRADGARCRYSDGSLVPSLLGVELAGNVGGLLASVSPGVRAQSALVIAAGDAVHDAEVSAQGMTLNVFGVAQSQGHNTCVPRLMEPAVAEVPQWAALRQNEAPASARVSDLAVGLSETYLNHALFQLWDAGTFCLGVTSSLSQQLSSGTFSVIVPSLRNVLFPSASGPVALVLRPQRPPTVTIAPGVNPTLTLRFERLALDVMVWSEERYVRALTVTTDVTAPLTLQRDAGGLRPSLGTVRTTGTVVTGSALVSEPGARLAVSFDALLGTAVGMLAGSIPTIGIPAIPVPGAMGMPVGTVNIELPEGGLRGVEEGGSRFLGLFMDLRYRRAARPDVAVAETVASVLGADPVSDTARVRVRVAPGDSAVSGQAHEYATRVDGMTWSRWAPGPWVDVTAPTLAMVGEHRVEVRARVVGEPESADPTPVELRVEMVPAAGAVALADERPRVAPTEDAVELIRGGRTTDAGASGCGCGVVGSGQRGGSGWAWMVMAGVGAMVGRRRRRRV
;
A
#
# COMPACT_ATOMS: atom_id res chain seq x y z
N MET A 1 25.07 24.11 9.48
CA MET A 1 24.13 23.82 8.38
C MET A 1 23.78 22.33 8.23
N ARG A 2 24.72 21.38 8.37
CA ARG A 2 24.46 19.91 8.30
C ARG A 2 23.63 19.30 9.45
N PHE A 3 23.32 20.06 10.51
CA PHE A 3 22.53 19.57 11.66
C PHE A 3 21.02 19.86 11.51
N ARG A 4 20.64 21.00 10.88
CA ARG A 4 19.25 21.29 10.51
C ARG A 4 18.67 20.22 9.56
N SER A 5 19.51 19.59 8.73
CA SER A 5 19.08 18.48 7.87
C SER A 5 18.90 17.15 8.64
N ARG A 6 19.71 16.89 9.66
CA ARG A 6 19.68 15.62 10.42
C ARG A 6 18.59 15.56 11.49
N PHE A 7 18.24 16.69 12.10
CA PHE A 7 17.04 16.78 12.95
C PHE A 7 15.75 16.87 12.12
N ALA A 8 15.82 17.37 10.88
CA ALA A 8 14.68 17.34 9.96
C ALA A 8 14.35 15.90 9.47
N GLU A 9 15.34 15.00 9.42
CA GLU A 9 15.19 13.56 9.17
C GLU A 9 14.64 12.82 10.41
N ALA A 10 15.09 13.21 11.60
CA ALA A 10 14.58 12.73 12.88
C ALA A 10 13.07 12.94 13.05
N VAL A 11 12.63 14.10 12.59
CA VAL A 11 11.26 14.53 12.71
C VAL A 11 10.44 14.09 11.49
N ALA A 12 11.11 13.68 10.40
CA ALA A 12 10.55 12.80 9.37
C ALA A 12 10.10 11.43 9.90
N MET A 13 10.56 11.04 11.08
CA MET A 13 10.20 9.78 11.72
C MET A 13 9.04 9.95 12.73
N PHE A 14 8.75 11.17 13.20
CA PHE A 14 7.43 11.52 13.73
C PHE A 14 6.39 11.67 12.59
N ARG A 15 6.81 12.14 11.39
CA ARG A 15 5.97 12.10 10.16
C ARG A 15 5.44 10.71 9.93
N LEU A 16 6.27 9.69 10.08
CA LEU A 16 5.87 8.34 9.77
C LEU A 16 4.97 7.72 10.82
N MET A 17 4.82 8.29 12.01
CA MET A 17 4.04 7.70 13.12
C MET A 17 2.64 8.27 13.25
N SER A 18 2.49 9.60 13.27
CA SER A 18 1.17 10.23 13.22
C SER A 18 0.48 10.01 11.86
N LEU A 19 1.29 9.85 10.80
CA LEU A 19 0.83 9.39 9.50
C LEU A 19 0.62 7.87 9.54
N ALA A 20 1.54 6.99 9.95
CA ALA A 20 1.26 5.55 9.86
C ALA A 20 0.08 5.04 10.69
N VAL A 21 -0.18 5.61 11.88
CA VAL A 21 -1.28 5.12 12.72
C VAL A 21 -2.64 5.54 12.18
N VAL A 22 -2.70 6.64 11.42
CA VAL A 22 -3.94 7.20 10.86
C VAL A 22 -4.03 7.01 9.32
N VAL A 23 -2.91 6.70 8.67
CA VAL A 23 -2.67 6.91 7.23
C VAL A 23 -1.82 5.82 6.57
N ALA A 24 -1.40 4.78 7.29
CA ALA A 24 -0.69 3.68 6.66
C ALA A 24 -1.49 2.92 5.58
N GLY A 25 -2.78 3.21 5.41
CA GLY A 25 -3.50 2.78 4.21
C GLY A 25 -3.22 3.62 2.96
N CYS A 26 -2.85 4.90 3.07
CA CYS A 26 -3.14 5.84 1.97
C CYS A 26 -2.34 7.16 1.93
N SER A 27 -1.30 7.48 2.69
CA SER A 27 -0.55 8.71 2.36
C SER A 27 0.90 8.69 2.82
N GLY A 28 1.78 9.07 1.90
CA GLY A 28 3.22 9.08 2.11
C GLY A 28 3.95 8.42 0.95
N GLY A 29 4.15 9.20 -0.11
CA GLY A 29 5.17 9.03 -1.15
C GLY A 29 5.72 7.62 -1.40
N GLY A 30 5.06 6.87 -2.28
CA GLY A 30 5.62 5.62 -2.79
C GLY A 30 4.58 4.62 -3.20
N CYS A 31 3.73 4.94 -4.18
CA CYS A 31 3.09 3.91 -4.99
C CYS A 31 4.16 3.22 -5.88
N SER A 32 5.14 2.56 -5.27
CA SER A 32 6.15 1.79 -5.98
C SER A 32 5.54 0.59 -6.71
N SER A 33 4.35 0.13 -6.31
CA SER A 33 3.56 -0.86 -7.04
C SER A 33 2.83 -0.30 -8.28
N CYS A 34 2.68 1.02 -8.39
CA CYS A 34 2.08 1.66 -9.57
C CYS A 34 3.13 2.17 -10.56
N ALA A 35 4.42 2.07 -10.24
CA ALA A 35 5.51 2.40 -11.14
C ALA A 35 5.45 1.49 -12.38
N GLY A 36 4.90 2.01 -13.48
CA GLY A 36 4.67 1.26 -14.73
C GLY A 36 3.19 1.14 -15.15
N THR A 37 2.25 1.54 -14.28
CA THR A 37 0.79 1.39 -14.54
C THR A 37 0.14 2.59 -15.22
N GLY A 38 0.89 3.68 -15.46
CA GLY A 38 0.35 4.91 -16.04
C GLY A 38 -0.51 5.75 -15.10
N LEU A 39 -0.54 5.42 -13.80
CA LEU A 39 -1.15 6.23 -12.73
C LEU A 39 -0.09 7.11 -12.07
N GLY A 40 -0.41 8.39 -11.87
CA GLY A 40 0.45 9.37 -11.23
C GLY A 40 -0.32 10.28 -10.25
N PRO A 41 0.39 11.03 -9.41
CA PRO A 41 -0.25 12.01 -8.53
C PRO A 41 -0.94 13.09 -9.36
N ILE A 42 -2.10 13.57 -8.88
CA ILE A 42 -2.85 14.65 -9.55
C ILE A 42 -2.09 15.97 -9.39
N PRO A 43 -1.58 16.60 -10.48
CA PRO A 43 -0.91 17.89 -10.38
C PRO A 43 -1.87 18.93 -9.81
N GLY A 44 -1.48 19.60 -8.72
CA GLY A 44 -2.33 20.58 -8.05
C GLY A 44 -3.47 19.96 -7.21
N GLY A 45 -3.54 18.64 -7.07
CA GLY A 45 -4.52 17.95 -6.24
C GLY A 45 -5.94 17.93 -6.82
N TYR A 46 -6.80 17.11 -6.23
CA TYR A 46 -8.17 16.94 -6.72
C TYR A 46 -9.06 18.16 -6.39
N PRO A 47 -9.89 18.67 -7.33
CA PRO A 47 -10.74 19.82 -7.10
C PRO A 47 -11.68 19.66 -5.91
N VAL A 48 -12.05 20.78 -5.30
CA VAL A 48 -12.89 20.85 -4.09
C VAL A 48 -14.40 20.77 -4.43
N THR A 49 -14.74 20.40 -5.67
CA THR A 49 -16.13 20.23 -6.11
C THR A 49 -16.81 19.14 -5.27
N PRO A 50 -17.82 19.48 -4.45
CA PRO A 50 -18.43 18.53 -3.51
C PRO A 50 -19.18 17.39 -4.20
N GLU A 51 -19.71 17.64 -5.40
CA GLU A 51 -20.63 16.76 -6.13
C GLU A 51 -20.00 15.42 -6.54
N THR A 52 -18.67 15.38 -6.69
CA THR A 52 -17.94 14.16 -7.06
C THR A 52 -17.35 13.41 -5.86
N ARG A 53 -17.55 13.92 -4.64
CA ARG A 53 -17.00 13.33 -3.41
C ARG A 53 -18.08 12.51 -2.72
N VAL A 54 -17.84 11.20 -2.62
CA VAL A 54 -18.66 10.31 -1.81
C VAL A 54 -18.19 10.41 -0.36
N ALA A 55 -18.94 11.16 0.46
CA ALA A 55 -18.67 11.29 1.88
C ALA A 55 -18.77 9.92 2.57
N ARG A 56 -17.89 9.68 3.56
CA ARG A 56 -17.84 8.44 4.35
C ARG A 56 -17.74 7.16 3.50
N ALA A 57 -17.17 7.26 2.31
CA ALA A 57 -16.82 6.13 1.46
C ALA A 57 -16.03 5.07 2.23
N LEU A 58 -15.11 5.53 3.09
CA LEU A 58 -14.44 4.73 4.08
C LEU A 58 -14.59 5.36 5.48
N GLN A 59 -14.56 4.54 6.51
CA GLN A 59 -14.48 4.97 7.91
C GLN A 59 -13.34 4.19 8.58
N VAL A 60 -12.44 4.91 9.23
CA VAL A 60 -11.26 4.32 9.89
C VAL A 60 -11.36 4.58 11.38
N ARG A 61 -11.05 3.57 12.19
CA ARG A 61 -11.02 3.69 13.65
C ARG A 61 -9.73 3.14 14.22
N VAL A 62 -9.09 3.91 15.07
CA VAL A 62 -7.97 3.47 15.91
C VAL A 62 -8.45 3.37 17.35
N THR A 63 -8.22 2.23 18.00
CA THR A 63 -8.63 2.02 19.39
C THR A 63 -7.52 2.37 20.36
N ASP A 64 -7.84 2.58 21.64
CA ASP A 64 -6.85 2.81 22.69
C ASP A 64 -5.85 1.65 22.80
N GLN A 65 -6.28 0.43 22.47
CA GLN A 65 -5.39 -0.72 22.41
C GLN A 65 -4.36 -0.56 21.28
N GLY A 66 -4.81 -0.19 20.09
CA GLY A 66 -3.91 0.11 18.97
C GLY A 66 -2.96 1.25 19.30
N LEU A 67 -3.45 2.31 19.94
CA LEU A 67 -2.66 3.46 20.36
C LEU A 67 -1.57 3.07 21.39
N ARG A 68 -1.89 2.17 22.33
CA ARG A 68 -0.91 1.59 23.27
C ARG A 68 0.12 0.71 22.56
N ASN A 69 -0.27 -0.10 21.59
CA ASN A 69 0.65 -0.95 20.84
C ASN A 69 1.65 -0.08 20.03
N VAL A 70 1.17 1.03 19.48
CA VAL A 70 2.03 2.05 18.85
C VAL A 70 2.96 2.70 19.88
N SER A 71 2.50 3.00 21.09
CA SER A 71 3.34 3.66 22.11
C SER A 71 4.57 2.84 22.50
N GLN A 72 4.53 1.51 22.33
CA GLN A 72 5.67 0.61 22.56
C GLN A 72 6.84 0.89 21.61
N LEU A 73 6.58 1.51 20.45
CA LEU A 73 7.58 1.98 19.52
C LEU A 73 8.43 3.12 20.08
N GLY A 74 7.97 3.78 21.14
CA GLY A 74 8.49 5.05 21.65
C GLY A 74 10.00 5.08 21.80
N GLY A 75 10.59 4.00 22.29
CA GLY A 75 12.04 3.96 22.49
C GLY A 75 12.84 3.93 21.19
N ASP A 76 12.49 3.00 20.30
CA ASP A 76 13.18 2.84 19.00
C ASP A 76 12.96 4.06 18.11
N LEU A 77 11.80 4.72 18.24
CA LEU A 77 11.53 6.01 17.61
C LEU A 77 12.37 7.13 18.21
N LEU A 78 12.31 7.36 19.51
CA LEU A 78 13.06 8.47 20.11
C LEU A 78 14.56 8.36 19.82
N LEU A 79 15.12 7.14 19.81
CA LEU A 79 16.50 6.87 19.41
C LEU A 79 16.73 7.06 17.91
N GLY A 80 15.83 6.55 17.05
CA GLY A 80 15.89 6.71 15.60
C GLY A 80 15.84 8.18 15.18
N ALA A 81 15.02 9.00 15.84
CA ALA A 81 14.90 10.42 15.58
C ALA A 81 16.23 11.08 15.89
N THR A 82 16.63 11.00 17.13
CA THR A 82 17.74 11.79 17.66
C THR A 82 19.11 11.24 17.24
N GLY A 83 19.17 10.08 16.57
CA GLY A 83 20.40 9.33 16.36
C GLY A 83 21.06 8.93 17.69
N GLY A 84 20.27 8.85 18.76
CA GLY A 84 20.73 8.59 20.13
C GLY A 84 21.49 9.73 20.80
N ARG A 85 21.58 10.93 20.20
CA ARG A 85 22.30 12.09 20.75
C ARG A 85 21.56 13.41 20.59
N LEU A 86 21.48 14.19 21.67
CA LEU A 86 21.00 15.58 21.66
C LEU A 86 22.20 16.54 21.61
N PRO A 87 22.41 17.29 20.52
CA PRO A 87 23.48 18.27 20.50
C PRO A 87 23.05 19.59 21.11
N ILE A 88 23.98 20.17 21.84
CA ILE A 88 23.88 21.45 22.51
C ILE A 88 24.68 22.44 21.67
N PRO A 89 24.04 23.54 21.22
CA PRO A 89 24.74 24.56 20.47
C PRO A 89 25.75 25.29 21.35
N MET A 90 26.75 25.90 20.72
CA MET A 90 27.63 26.82 21.41
C MET A 90 26.83 28.04 21.87
N VAL A 91 26.91 28.36 23.16
CA VAL A 91 26.22 29.52 23.77
C VAL A 91 27.25 30.33 24.53
N ASN A 92 27.26 31.65 24.37
CA ASN A 92 28.10 32.55 25.15
C ASN A 92 27.26 33.56 25.92
N GLY A 93 27.78 34.04 27.04
CA GLY A 93 27.10 35.01 27.88
C GLY A 93 28.01 35.66 28.92
N ASN A 94 27.44 36.54 29.75
CA ASN A 94 28.14 37.31 30.77
C ASN A 94 27.54 37.00 32.15
N PHE A 95 28.38 36.90 33.18
CA PHE A 95 27.97 36.70 34.57
C PHE A 95 28.61 37.76 35.49
N GLY A 96 28.26 39.03 35.28
CA GLY A 96 28.68 40.15 36.14
C GLY A 96 30.17 40.50 36.09
N VAL A 97 31.04 39.58 36.55
CA VAL A 97 32.50 39.74 36.68
C VAL A 97 33.31 38.93 35.66
N GLY A 98 32.65 38.19 34.76
CA GLY A 98 33.31 37.35 33.75
C GLY A 98 32.37 36.85 32.65
N ARG A 99 32.92 36.22 31.62
CA ARG A 99 32.15 35.64 30.49
C ARG A 99 32.23 34.13 30.49
N TYR A 100 31.20 33.48 29.98
CA TYR A 100 31.15 32.03 29.81
C TYR A 100 30.84 31.65 28.37
N VAL A 101 31.35 30.50 27.96
CA VAL A 101 31.11 29.85 26.67
C VAL A 101 30.84 28.37 26.92
N VAL A 102 29.66 27.91 26.49
CA VAL A 102 29.23 26.51 26.50
C VAL A 102 29.68 25.86 25.19
N CYS A 103 30.27 24.67 25.26
CA CYS A 103 30.78 23.93 24.11
C CYS A 103 31.77 24.77 23.23
N LEU A 104 32.92 25.17 23.79
CA LEU A 104 33.90 26.05 23.10
C LEU A 104 34.36 25.52 21.73
N GLU A 105 34.46 24.20 21.55
CA GLU A 105 34.89 23.54 20.31
C GLU A 105 33.77 23.35 19.26
N GLY A 106 32.55 23.87 19.50
CA GLY A 106 31.41 23.74 18.59
C GLY A 106 30.18 23.12 19.27
N SER A 107 29.42 22.26 18.60
CA SER A 107 28.30 21.58 19.25
C SER A 107 28.79 20.39 20.08
N CYS A 108 28.52 20.38 21.38
CA CYS A 108 28.72 19.20 22.23
C CYS A 108 27.44 18.36 22.31
N GLY A 109 27.52 17.07 22.70
CA GLY A 109 26.37 16.15 22.64
C GLY A 109 26.08 15.44 23.95
N LEU A 110 24.79 15.28 24.27
CA LEU A 110 24.31 14.40 25.33
C LEU A 110 23.78 13.11 24.71
N ASP A 111 24.21 11.96 25.23
CA ASP A 111 23.64 10.67 24.87
C ASP A 111 22.24 10.55 25.48
N LEU A 112 21.31 10.01 24.71
CA LEU A 112 19.94 9.77 25.16
C LEU A 112 19.85 8.45 25.91
N VAL A 113 19.20 8.51 27.07
CA VAL A 113 18.94 7.36 27.93
C VAL A 113 17.44 7.24 28.09
N LEU A 114 16.85 6.13 27.65
CA LEU A 114 15.41 5.94 27.76
C LEU A 114 15.06 5.24 29.08
N PRO A 115 14.01 5.70 29.79
CA PRO A 115 13.55 5.01 30.98
C PRO A 115 12.93 3.65 30.60
N SER A 116 13.15 2.65 31.45
CA SER A 116 12.49 1.35 31.35
C SER A 116 11.10 1.33 32.00
N SER A 117 10.88 2.21 32.99
CA SER A 117 9.60 2.43 33.64
C SER A 117 9.57 3.83 34.24
N PRO A 118 8.52 4.65 33.99
CA PRO A 118 7.42 4.45 33.03
C PRO A 118 7.90 4.44 31.57
N PRO A 119 7.04 4.02 30.59
CA PRO A 119 7.46 3.90 29.19
C PRO A 119 7.91 5.25 28.61
N PRO A 120 8.84 5.23 27.63
CA PRO A 120 9.44 6.44 27.07
C PRO A 120 8.46 7.27 26.21
N LEU A 121 7.36 6.68 25.74
CA LEU A 121 6.30 7.37 25.02
C LEU A 121 4.95 6.83 25.47
N GLU A 122 4.01 7.72 25.73
CA GLU A 122 2.61 7.39 25.95
C GLU A 122 1.73 8.26 25.05
N LEU A 123 0.65 7.66 24.57
CA LEU A 123 -0.31 8.27 23.68
C LEU A 123 -1.71 8.02 24.24
N PHE A 124 -2.54 9.06 24.30
CA PHE A 124 -3.89 8.97 24.84
C PHE A 124 -4.88 9.75 23.97
N PHE A 125 -6.07 9.19 23.74
CA PHE A 125 -7.14 9.96 23.12
C PHE A 125 -7.74 10.98 24.09
N VAL A 126 -7.94 12.19 23.59
CA VAL A 126 -8.54 13.30 24.33
C VAL A 126 -9.66 13.89 23.48
N ALA A 127 -10.88 13.81 24.00
CA ALA A 127 -12.06 14.34 23.32
C ALA A 127 -11.96 15.87 23.11
N PRO A 128 -12.53 16.39 22.01
CA PRO A 128 -13.28 15.66 20.98
C PRO A 128 -12.40 15.08 19.85
N ASP A 129 -11.21 15.64 19.61
CA ASP A 129 -10.48 15.49 18.33
C ASP A 129 -8.95 15.38 18.50
N ARG A 130 -8.45 15.02 19.69
CA ARG A 130 -7.02 15.12 20.01
C ARG A 130 -6.38 13.80 20.45
N ILE A 131 -5.08 13.71 20.20
CA ILE A 131 -4.20 12.68 20.76
C ILE A 131 -3.15 13.41 21.60
N GLU A 132 -3.17 13.21 22.92
CA GLU A 132 -2.12 13.71 23.80
C GLU A 132 -0.90 12.78 23.72
N VAL A 133 0.27 13.40 23.61
CA VAL A 133 1.57 12.73 23.52
C VAL A 133 2.38 13.10 24.75
N ARG A 134 2.83 12.09 25.48
CA ARG A 134 3.77 12.26 26.60
C ARG A 134 5.06 11.52 26.28
N ALA A 135 6.14 12.26 26.13
CA ALA A 135 7.47 11.72 25.87
C ALA A 135 8.34 11.85 27.11
N ARG A 136 9.10 10.81 27.45
CA ARG A 136 10.00 10.77 28.59
C ARG A 136 11.40 10.46 28.13
N ILE A 137 12.32 11.37 28.44
CA ILE A 137 13.66 11.36 27.85
C ILE A 137 14.69 11.56 28.95
N GLY A 138 15.61 10.62 29.11
CA GLY A 138 16.80 10.77 29.95
C GLY A 138 18.01 11.17 29.13
N PHE A 139 19.03 11.70 29.80
CA PHE A 139 20.24 12.20 29.17
C PHE A 139 21.46 11.87 30.00
N ARG A 140 22.56 11.55 29.33
CA ARG A 140 23.87 11.37 29.92
C ARG A 140 24.95 12.01 29.07
N GLY A 141 25.82 12.80 29.67
CA GLY A 141 26.96 13.36 28.96
C GLY A 141 27.68 14.44 29.74
N VAL A 142 28.72 14.99 29.12
CA VAL A 142 29.53 16.06 29.71
C VAL A 142 29.48 17.29 28.80
N ILE A 143 29.09 18.42 29.38
CA ILE A 143 29.06 19.72 28.73
C ILE A 143 30.29 20.49 29.20
N PRO A 144 31.26 20.78 28.32
CA PRO A 144 32.37 21.65 28.66
C PRO A 144 31.89 23.11 28.72
N LEU A 145 32.26 23.78 29.80
CA LEU A 145 32.10 25.21 30.02
C LEU A 145 33.49 25.83 30.08
N HIS A 146 33.71 26.85 29.26
CA HIS A 146 34.90 27.67 29.34
C HIS A 146 34.51 29.04 29.89
N THR A 147 35.26 29.55 30.85
CA THR A 147 35.00 30.86 31.46
C THR A 147 36.25 31.69 31.53
N CYS A 148 36.06 33.01 31.48
CA CYS A 148 37.16 33.96 31.42
C CYS A 148 36.79 35.27 32.11
N THR A 149 37.79 36.01 32.60
CA THR A 149 37.62 37.23 33.39
C THR A 149 37.52 38.49 32.51
N LEU A 150 37.58 39.69 33.11
CA LEU A 150 37.50 40.96 32.38
C LEU A 150 38.67 41.11 31.38
N PHE A 151 38.44 41.85 30.28
CA PHE A 151 39.35 42.06 29.12
C PHE A 151 39.35 40.97 28.03
N CYS A 152 38.43 40.02 28.09
CA CYS A 152 38.27 38.96 27.09
C CYS A 152 37.36 39.34 25.91
N ASN A 153 37.55 38.69 24.76
CA ASN A 153 36.58 38.76 23.66
C ASN A 153 35.32 37.90 23.94
N SER A 154 34.33 37.89 23.04
CA SER A 154 33.05 37.18 23.25
C SER A 154 33.14 35.65 23.19
N MET A 155 34.29 35.12 22.80
CA MET A 155 34.61 33.69 22.74
C MET A 155 35.67 33.31 23.78
N CYS A 156 35.93 34.19 24.77
CA CYS A 156 37.01 34.01 25.75
C CYS A 156 38.43 33.89 25.15
N GLY A 157 38.66 34.44 23.96
CA GLY A 157 40.00 34.59 23.38
C GLY A 157 40.72 35.85 23.85
N GLY A 158 42.04 35.73 24.05
CA GLY A 158 42.94 36.83 24.41
C GLY A 158 43.16 37.06 25.92
N CYS A 159 42.78 36.11 26.76
CA CYS A 159 42.83 36.21 28.22
C CYS A 159 44.04 35.45 28.80
N ALA A 160 44.58 35.92 29.93
CA ALA A 160 45.62 35.21 30.68
C ALA A 160 45.05 34.05 31.53
N ASP A 161 43.80 34.19 31.98
CA ASP A 161 43.16 33.25 32.91
C ASP A 161 41.84 32.71 32.31
N GLY A 162 41.86 31.45 31.87
CA GLY A 162 40.69 30.69 31.44
C GLY A 162 40.49 29.50 32.38
N ILE A 163 39.26 29.29 32.84
CA ILE A 163 38.92 28.14 33.69
C ILE A 163 37.97 27.23 32.91
N ASP A 164 38.44 26.02 32.64
CA ASP A 164 37.63 24.94 32.07
C ASP A 164 36.87 24.21 33.18
N THR A 165 35.55 24.21 33.09
CA THR A 165 34.65 23.50 34.00
C THR A 165 33.89 22.44 33.22
N ARG A 166 33.74 21.24 33.80
CA ARG A 166 32.97 20.15 33.19
C ARG A 166 31.67 19.96 33.94
N LEU A 167 30.55 20.21 33.27
CA LEU A 167 29.22 19.86 33.77
C LEU A 167 28.90 18.44 33.33
N THR A 168 28.72 17.53 34.27
CA THR A 168 28.20 16.20 33.98
C THR A 168 26.69 16.23 34.15
N ILE A 169 25.95 16.01 33.06
CA ILE A 169 24.52 15.81 33.08
C ILE A 169 24.28 14.30 33.09
N ASP A 170 23.63 13.78 34.11
CA ASP A 170 23.23 12.38 34.17
C ASP A 170 21.89 12.27 34.88
N THR A 171 20.83 12.04 34.11
CA THR A 171 19.49 11.91 34.68
C THR A 171 19.40 10.71 35.62
N ALA A 172 20.28 9.72 35.51
CA ALA A 172 20.33 8.57 36.42
C ALA A 172 20.70 8.92 37.88
N ARG A 173 21.21 10.14 38.14
CA ARG A 173 21.59 10.59 39.49
C ARG A 173 20.40 11.06 40.35
N GLY A 174 19.27 11.39 39.72
CA GLY A 174 18.07 11.83 40.43
C GLY A 174 17.16 10.66 40.79
N ALA A 175 16.18 10.94 41.67
CA ALA A 175 15.10 9.98 41.96
C ALA A 175 14.26 9.68 40.70
N ARG A 176 14.18 10.66 39.78
CA ARG A 176 13.63 10.49 38.42
C ARG A 176 14.77 10.43 37.42
N GLN A 177 14.70 9.48 36.48
CA GLN A 177 15.74 9.23 35.48
C GLN A 177 15.47 9.87 34.11
N TYR A 178 14.47 10.74 34.02
CA TYR A 178 13.97 11.34 32.77
C TYR A 178 13.35 12.71 33.00
N ILE A 179 13.27 13.51 31.94
CA ILE A 179 12.38 14.67 31.82
C ILE A 179 11.12 14.27 31.03
N GLY A 180 9.96 14.71 31.51
CA GLY A 180 8.67 14.53 30.83
C GLY A 180 8.32 15.72 29.97
N LEU A 181 7.92 15.48 28.73
CA LEU A 181 7.41 16.47 27.79
C LEU A 181 6.01 16.07 27.35
N ARG A 182 5.11 17.05 27.23
CA ARG A 182 3.75 16.86 26.74
C ARG A 182 3.44 17.77 25.56
N THR A 183 2.69 17.24 24.59
CA THR A 183 2.12 17.94 23.45
C THR A 183 0.82 17.25 23.02
N ALA A 184 0.06 17.82 22.10
CA ALA A 184 -1.10 17.16 21.53
C ALA A 184 -1.14 17.30 20.01
N ILE A 185 -1.72 16.31 19.35
CA ILE A 185 -2.01 16.31 17.92
C ILE A 185 -3.53 16.48 17.79
N ALA A 186 -3.97 17.56 17.16
CA ALA A 186 -5.38 17.75 16.80
C ALA A 186 -5.60 17.31 15.35
N ILE A 187 -6.68 16.56 15.11
CA ILE A 187 -7.10 16.18 13.76
C ILE A 187 -8.38 16.93 13.42
N ARG A 188 -8.30 17.89 12.50
CA ARG A 188 -9.39 18.83 12.21
C ARG A 188 -9.60 19.00 10.72
N ARG A 189 -10.80 19.45 10.33
CA ARG A 189 -11.02 19.93 8.97
C ARG A 189 -10.18 21.15 8.65
N ASP A 190 -9.64 21.18 7.44
CA ASP A 190 -9.01 22.35 6.89
C ASP A 190 -10.07 23.35 6.41
N THR A 191 -9.85 24.61 6.77
CA THR A 191 -10.73 25.74 6.47
C THR A 191 -10.34 26.47 5.19
N HIS A 192 -9.13 26.25 4.68
CA HIS A 192 -8.65 26.91 3.47
C HIS A 192 -9.44 26.44 2.23
N PRO A 193 -9.79 27.35 1.30
CA PRO A 193 -10.60 27.01 0.14
C PRO A 193 -9.96 25.93 -0.74
N GLU A 194 -8.63 25.86 -0.80
CA GLU A 194 -7.86 24.91 -1.61
C GLU A 194 -7.98 23.47 -1.11
N ARG A 195 -8.22 23.28 0.20
CA ARG A 195 -8.28 21.96 0.86
C ARG A 195 -9.48 21.84 1.81
N ARG A 196 -10.56 22.56 1.53
CA ARG A 196 -11.74 22.58 2.40
C ARG A 196 -12.26 21.15 2.67
N ASN A 197 -12.59 20.87 3.93
CA ASN A 197 -13.13 19.60 4.41
C ASN A 197 -12.16 18.40 4.39
N TYR A 198 -10.91 18.57 3.98
CA TYR A 198 -9.88 17.55 4.24
C TYR A 198 -9.50 17.59 5.71
N TYR A 199 -9.16 16.45 6.29
CA TYR A 199 -8.57 16.42 7.62
C TYR A 199 -7.07 16.73 7.56
N ARG A 200 -6.62 17.53 8.52
CA ARG A 200 -5.22 17.83 8.78
C ARG A 200 -4.84 17.45 10.20
N ALA A 201 -3.62 16.98 10.37
CA ALA A 201 -3.00 16.81 11.68
C ALA A 201 -2.16 18.05 12.01
N GLU A 202 -2.40 18.64 13.18
CA GLU A 202 -1.70 19.85 13.65
C GLU A 202 -1.20 19.63 15.09
N LEU A 203 0.03 20.08 15.38
CA LEU A 203 0.50 20.13 16.76
C LEU A 203 -0.14 21.29 17.51
N VAL A 204 -0.78 20.98 18.63
CA VAL A 204 -1.41 21.94 19.52
C VAL A 204 -0.91 21.74 20.95
N PRO A 205 -1.00 22.75 21.82
CA PRO A 205 -0.74 22.57 23.24
C PRO A 205 -1.57 21.42 23.82
N ALA A 206 -0.95 20.62 24.69
CA ALA A 206 -1.65 19.62 25.49
C ALA A 206 -2.71 20.29 26.38
N MET A 207 -3.66 19.51 26.91
CA MET A 207 -4.72 20.07 27.76
C MET A 207 -4.09 20.76 28.99
N GLY A 208 -4.40 22.05 29.17
CA GLY A 208 -3.84 22.88 30.23
C GLY A 208 -2.38 23.31 30.04
N ALA A 209 -1.78 23.04 28.88
CA ALA A 209 -0.48 23.60 28.49
C ALA A 209 -0.65 24.97 27.81
N ARG A 210 0.34 25.84 27.98
CA ARG A 210 0.41 27.17 27.35
C ARG A 210 1.20 27.17 26.05
N GLU A 211 2.17 26.27 25.95
CA GLU A 211 3.04 26.11 24.78
C GLU A 211 2.72 24.80 24.05
N VAL A 212 3.02 24.75 22.75
CA VAL A 212 2.79 23.56 21.91
C VAL A 212 3.48 22.34 22.49
N VAL A 213 4.67 22.55 23.07
CA VAL A 213 5.37 21.54 23.85
C VAL A 213 5.72 22.14 25.19
N GLU A 214 5.35 21.46 26.26
CA GLU A 214 5.60 21.91 27.63
C GLU A 214 6.16 20.75 28.46
N GLU A 215 6.89 21.05 29.53
CA GLU A 215 7.28 20.04 30.51
C GLU A 215 6.01 19.46 31.17
N THR A 216 5.99 18.14 31.36
CA THR A 216 4.89 17.50 32.09
C THR A 216 4.96 17.94 33.57
N PRO A 217 3.85 18.41 34.18
CA PRO A 217 3.85 18.85 35.56
C PRO A 217 4.41 17.78 36.50
N GLY A 218 5.44 18.13 37.28
CA GLY A 218 6.09 17.20 38.21
C GLY A 218 7.11 16.24 37.57
N GLU A 219 7.31 16.28 36.25
CA GLU A 219 8.37 15.54 35.53
C GLU A 219 9.40 16.49 34.89
N GLY A 220 9.48 17.73 35.38
CA GLY A 220 10.45 18.73 34.90
C GLY A 220 11.89 18.44 35.31
N PHE A 221 12.78 19.35 34.94
CA PHE A 221 14.22 19.23 35.21
C PHE A 221 14.53 19.11 36.71
N ASP A 222 15.38 18.15 37.11
CA ASP A 222 15.82 17.94 38.49
C ASP A 222 17.26 18.43 38.70
N ASP A 223 17.47 19.18 39.78
CA ASP A 223 18.77 19.72 40.17
C ASP A 223 19.80 18.60 40.49
N ALA A 224 19.34 17.42 40.91
CA ALA A 224 20.22 16.29 41.21
C ALA A 224 20.94 15.73 39.97
N TRP A 225 20.47 16.06 38.77
CA TRP A 225 21.05 15.56 37.51
C TRP A 225 22.37 16.24 37.13
N VAL A 226 22.66 17.40 37.71
CA VAL A 226 23.82 18.23 37.33
C VAL A 226 24.95 18.04 38.33
N GLY A 227 26.03 17.39 37.90
CA GLY A 227 27.31 17.41 38.60
C GLY A 227 28.27 18.43 37.99
N CYS A 228 29.19 18.93 38.79
CA CYS A 228 30.24 19.85 38.34
C CYS A 228 31.61 19.36 38.83
N SER A 229 32.60 19.38 37.95
CA SER A 229 34.00 19.04 38.29
C SER A 229 34.99 19.87 37.48
N GLY A 230 36.18 20.10 38.04
CA GLY A 230 37.32 20.67 37.30
C GLY A 230 37.57 22.17 37.44
N GLY A 231 36.86 22.92 38.29
CA GLY A 231 37.15 24.35 38.50
C GLY A 231 36.46 24.98 39.71
N GLY A 232 36.90 26.18 40.12
CA GLY A 232 36.37 26.93 41.27
C GLY A 232 34.94 27.47 41.09
N LEU A 233 34.40 27.36 39.87
CA LEU A 233 33.05 27.79 39.50
C LEU A 233 31.94 26.81 39.87
N CYS A 234 32.27 25.60 40.36
CA CYS A 234 31.24 24.71 40.88
C CYS A 234 30.47 25.32 42.07
N GLY A 235 31.02 26.31 42.77
CA GLY A 235 30.31 27.09 43.78
C GLY A 235 29.30 28.10 43.21
N LEU A 236 29.46 28.52 41.94
CA LEU A 236 28.56 29.46 41.25
C LEU A 236 27.49 28.77 40.39
N LEU A 237 27.44 27.44 40.40
CA LEU A 237 26.41 26.63 39.76
C LEU A 237 24.99 27.15 40.04
N PRO A 238 24.60 27.51 41.27
CA PRO A 238 23.26 28.01 41.57
C PRO A 238 22.83 29.24 40.74
N VAL A 239 23.79 30.09 40.36
CA VAL A 239 23.54 31.31 39.58
C VAL A 239 23.44 31.02 38.08
N LEU A 240 24.25 30.10 37.57
CA LEU A 240 24.24 29.71 36.15
C LEU A 240 23.13 28.68 35.81
N ARG A 241 22.50 28.07 36.83
CA ARG A 241 21.41 27.08 36.69
C ARG A 241 20.23 27.56 35.87
N GLY A 242 19.76 28.79 36.10
CA GLY A 242 18.63 29.37 35.34
C GLY A 242 18.94 29.50 33.85
N THR A 243 20.19 29.85 33.54
CA THR A 243 20.65 30.02 32.16
C THR A 243 20.87 28.69 31.45
N ILE A 244 21.38 27.67 32.16
CA ILE A 244 21.58 26.32 31.63
C ILE A 244 20.23 25.64 31.40
N SER A 245 19.29 25.74 32.35
CA SER A 245 17.93 25.21 32.17
C SER A 245 17.20 25.92 31.03
N GLY A 246 17.35 27.24 30.91
CA GLY A 246 16.85 28.01 29.77
C GLY A 246 17.45 27.59 28.42
N ALA A 247 18.77 27.36 28.36
CA ALA A 247 19.44 26.88 27.15
C ALA A 247 19.02 25.45 26.78
N PHE A 248 18.79 24.58 27.77
CA PHE A 248 18.31 23.22 27.56
C PHE A 248 16.87 23.20 27.04
N ARG A 249 15.98 24.00 27.65
CA ARG A 249 14.61 24.22 27.16
C ARG A 249 14.59 24.81 25.76
N GLY A 250 15.47 25.76 25.47
CA GLY A 250 15.63 26.33 24.13
C GLY A 250 16.13 25.31 23.09
N ALA A 251 17.04 24.41 23.48
CA ALA A 251 17.52 23.33 22.62
C ALA A 251 16.42 22.28 22.36
N LEU A 252 15.62 21.93 23.38
CA LEU A 252 14.45 21.07 23.23
C LEU A 252 13.36 21.74 22.37
N GLY A 253 13.01 23.01 22.62
CA GLY A 253 12.05 23.74 21.79
C GLY A 253 12.50 23.91 20.34
N GLY A 254 13.78 24.20 20.11
CA GLY A 254 14.38 24.30 18.77
C GLY A 254 14.51 22.96 18.04
N ALA A 255 14.64 21.86 18.79
CA ALA A 255 14.53 20.50 18.29
C ALA A 255 13.08 20.17 17.88
N LEU A 256 12.07 20.79 18.50
CA LEU A 256 10.66 20.44 18.24
C LEU A 256 10.00 21.30 17.14
N GLY A 257 10.56 22.46 16.80
CA GLY A 257 10.13 23.28 15.64
C GLY A 257 10.03 22.51 14.31
N PRO A 258 10.99 21.62 13.97
CA PRO A 258 10.88 20.71 12.83
C PRO A 258 9.63 19.80 12.81
N ILE A 259 8.88 19.65 13.91
CA ILE A 259 7.65 18.81 13.94
C ILE A 259 6.52 19.48 13.18
N GLN A 260 6.41 20.81 13.26
CA GLN A 260 5.47 21.56 12.42
C GLN A 260 5.85 21.45 10.94
N ASP A 261 7.14 21.50 10.60
CA ASP A 261 7.61 21.25 9.24
C ASP A 261 7.31 19.80 8.79
N ALA A 262 7.37 18.83 9.70
CA ALA A 262 7.04 17.44 9.39
C ALA A 262 5.57 17.22 9.04
N LEU A 263 4.67 17.91 9.74
CA LEU A 263 3.24 17.86 9.44
C LEU A 263 2.86 18.64 8.17
N SER A 264 3.82 19.24 7.46
CA SER A 264 3.60 19.99 6.22
C SER A 264 3.91 19.21 4.94
N GLN A 265 3.13 19.48 3.90
CA GLN A 265 3.27 18.94 2.56
C GLN A 265 4.61 19.35 1.92
N THR A 266 5.32 18.38 1.35
CA THR A 266 6.56 18.61 0.60
C THR A 266 6.28 19.08 -0.83
N SER A 267 7.06 20.03 -1.35
CA SER A 267 7.03 20.42 -2.76
C SER A 267 7.86 19.44 -3.61
N MET A 268 7.27 18.86 -4.66
CA MET A 268 7.99 17.90 -5.53
C MET A 268 8.97 18.60 -6.50
N PRO A 269 10.14 18.02 -6.82
CA PRO A 269 11.19 18.68 -7.62
C PRO A 269 10.91 18.80 -9.13
N THR A 270 10.01 17.99 -9.72
CA THR A 270 9.81 17.92 -11.18
C THR A 270 8.43 17.35 -11.57
N PRO A 271 7.49 18.12 -12.18
CA PRO A 271 7.31 19.57 -12.14
C PRO A 271 6.80 20.04 -10.74
N PRO A 272 6.91 21.34 -10.40
CA PRO A 272 6.60 21.82 -9.06
C PRO A 272 5.09 21.78 -8.82
N GLY A 273 4.63 20.80 -8.07
CA GLY A 273 3.22 20.62 -7.77
C GLY A 273 2.96 20.76 -6.28
N CYS A 274 2.99 21.97 -5.74
CA CYS A 274 2.18 22.23 -4.57
C CYS A 274 0.70 22.16 -4.96
N PRO A 275 -0.22 21.80 -4.04
CA PRO A 275 -1.64 21.82 -4.34
C PRO A 275 -2.09 23.14 -4.99
N THR A 276 -3.09 23.07 -5.87
CA THR A 276 -3.62 24.24 -6.59
C THR A 276 -4.03 25.31 -5.59
N GLY A 277 -3.63 26.55 -5.84
CA GLY A 277 -3.84 27.68 -4.92
C GLY A 277 -2.81 27.80 -3.79
N THR A 278 -1.84 26.89 -3.71
CA THR A 278 -0.73 26.97 -2.76
C THR A 278 0.59 27.20 -3.50
N ARG A 279 1.58 27.80 -2.82
CA ARG A 279 2.89 28.13 -3.40
C ARG A 279 4.00 27.28 -2.79
N ALA A 280 4.98 26.93 -3.61
CA ALA A 280 6.21 26.33 -3.13
C ALA A 280 7.07 27.40 -2.43
N ASP A 281 7.54 27.09 -1.22
CA ASP A 281 8.53 27.84 -0.47
C ASP A 281 9.65 26.87 -0.06
N GLY A 282 10.74 26.88 -0.84
CA GLY A 282 11.82 25.91 -0.71
C GLY A 282 11.36 24.48 -1.02
N ALA A 283 11.40 23.61 0.00
CA ALA A 283 10.96 22.21 -0.11
C ALA A 283 9.52 21.97 0.38
N ARG A 284 8.75 23.03 0.66
CA ARG A 284 7.43 22.98 1.31
C ARG A 284 6.36 23.73 0.54
N CYS A 285 5.11 23.39 0.81
CA CYS A 285 3.95 24.11 0.29
C CYS A 285 3.36 25.03 1.36
N ARG A 286 3.01 26.25 0.96
CA ARG A 286 2.34 27.25 1.81
C ARG A 286 1.06 27.77 1.18
N TYR A 287 0.07 28.05 2.02
CA TYR A 287 -1.12 28.80 1.64
C TYR A 287 -0.77 30.27 1.33
N SER A 288 -1.75 30.99 0.79
CA SER A 288 -1.63 32.42 0.47
C SER A 288 -1.37 33.31 1.70
N ASP A 289 -1.87 32.90 2.87
CA ASP A 289 -1.65 33.57 4.17
C ASP A 289 -0.25 33.28 4.78
N GLY A 290 0.54 32.43 4.13
CA GLY A 290 1.87 32.02 4.58
C GLY A 290 1.89 30.83 5.53
N SER A 291 0.75 30.28 5.94
CA SER A 291 0.70 29.05 6.74
C SER A 291 1.16 27.83 5.93
N LEU A 292 1.72 26.82 6.61
CA LEU A 292 2.19 25.59 5.96
C LEU A 292 0.99 24.73 5.55
N VAL A 293 1.01 24.22 4.32
CA VAL A 293 0.00 23.25 3.85
C VAL A 293 0.21 21.96 4.61
N PRO A 294 -0.76 21.43 5.35
CA PRO A 294 -0.61 20.19 6.08
C PRO A 294 -0.49 19.00 5.13
N SER A 295 0.17 17.93 5.60
CA SER A 295 0.16 16.64 4.93
C SER A 295 -1.26 16.09 4.92
N LEU A 296 -1.79 15.78 3.74
CA LEU A 296 -3.10 15.15 3.62
C LEU A 296 -3.04 13.70 4.11
N LEU A 297 -4.13 13.26 4.73
CA LEU A 297 -4.32 11.88 5.16
C LEU A 297 -5.04 11.10 4.04
N GLY A 298 -4.40 10.92 2.88
CA GLY A 298 -5.00 10.25 1.72
C GLY A 298 -4.13 10.18 0.46
N VAL A 299 -4.59 9.42 -0.55
CA VAL A 299 -3.97 9.32 -1.89
C VAL A 299 -4.85 10.05 -2.89
N GLU A 300 -4.22 10.80 -3.79
CA GLU A 300 -4.83 11.37 -4.99
C GLU A 300 -4.09 10.83 -6.22
N LEU A 301 -4.76 10.06 -7.07
CA LEU A 301 -4.21 9.44 -8.27
C LEU A 301 -5.04 9.82 -9.50
N ALA A 302 -4.39 10.01 -10.63
CA ALA A 302 -5.04 10.04 -11.93
C ALA A 302 -4.18 9.37 -13.00
N GLY A 303 -4.84 8.84 -14.02
CA GLY A 303 -4.20 8.27 -15.20
C GLY A 303 -4.95 7.06 -15.75
N ASN A 304 -4.25 6.22 -16.51
CA ASN A 304 -4.85 5.09 -17.19
C ASN A 304 -5.01 3.88 -16.26
N VAL A 305 -6.15 3.75 -15.59
CA VAL A 305 -6.47 2.56 -14.75
C VAL A 305 -6.53 1.27 -15.56
N GLY A 306 -6.77 1.35 -16.88
CA GLY A 306 -6.71 0.21 -17.79
C GLY A 306 -5.33 -0.44 -17.87
N GLY A 307 -4.27 0.29 -17.52
CA GLY A 307 -2.91 -0.24 -17.41
C GLY A 307 -2.78 -1.35 -16.36
N LEU A 308 -3.65 -1.38 -15.34
CA LEU A 308 -3.68 -2.45 -14.33
C LEU A 308 -4.13 -3.79 -14.91
N LEU A 309 -4.83 -3.78 -16.05
CA LEU A 309 -5.32 -4.97 -16.74
C LEU A 309 -4.48 -5.31 -17.97
N ALA A 310 -3.30 -4.70 -18.13
CA ALA A 310 -2.43 -4.91 -19.28
C ALA A 310 -1.96 -6.37 -19.42
N SER A 311 -1.85 -7.12 -18.32
CA SER A 311 -1.52 -8.56 -18.33
C SER A 311 -2.59 -9.41 -19.01
N VAL A 312 -3.86 -8.99 -18.92
CA VAL A 312 -5.02 -9.67 -19.48
C VAL A 312 -5.37 -9.12 -20.87
N SER A 313 -5.27 -7.81 -21.01
CA SER A 313 -5.76 -7.06 -22.15
C SER A 313 -4.86 -5.84 -22.35
N PRO A 314 -3.75 -5.99 -23.09
CA PRO A 314 -2.87 -4.87 -23.42
C PRO A 314 -3.64 -3.73 -24.07
N GLY A 315 -3.24 -2.48 -23.80
CA GLY A 315 -3.80 -1.30 -24.45
C GLY A 315 -5.22 -0.89 -24.02
N VAL A 316 -5.75 -1.39 -22.89
CA VAL A 316 -6.98 -0.80 -22.31
C VAL A 316 -6.67 0.63 -21.89
N ARG A 317 -7.41 1.58 -22.45
CA ARG A 317 -7.34 3.00 -22.12
C ARG A 317 -8.60 3.40 -21.37
N ALA A 318 -8.46 3.52 -20.06
CA ALA A 318 -9.49 3.99 -19.15
C ALA A 318 -8.87 5.07 -18.29
N GLN A 319 -9.05 6.33 -18.67
CA GLN A 319 -8.52 7.46 -17.91
C GLN A 319 -9.47 7.74 -16.74
N SER A 320 -8.94 7.71 -15.52
CA SER A 320 -9.75 7.94 -14.32
C SER A 320 -8.95 8.68 -13.27
N ALA A 321 -9.66 9.47 -12.45
CA ALA A 321 -9.16 10.02 -11.20
C ALA A 321 -9.71 9.20 -10.03
N LEU A 322 -8.83 8.80 -9.12
CA LEU A 322 -9.15 8.04 -7.91
C LEU A 322 -8.58 8.78 -6.71
N VAL A 323 -9.43 9.11 -5.75
CA VAL A 323 -9.02 9.79 -4.51
C VAL A 323 -9.62 9.07 -3.32
N ILE A 324 -8.79 8.85 -2.30
CA ILE A 324 -9.24 8.40 -0.99
C ILE A 324 -8.53 9.29 0.02
N ALA A 325 -9.26 10.14 0.72
CA ALA A 325 -8.67 11.05 1.69
C ALA A 325 -9.55 11.27 2.92
N ALA A 326 -8.93 11.35 4.09
CA ALA A 326 -9.64 11.67 5.32
C ALA A 326 -10.23 13.08 5.21
N GLY A 327 -11.50 13.19 5.55
CA GLY A 327 -12.28 14.39 5.38
C GLY A 327 -13.76 14.08 5.35
N ASP A 328 -14.54 15.05 5.80
CA ASP A 328 -15.99 15.00 5.85
C ASP A 328 -16.51 16.44 5.81
N ALA A 329 -17.60 16.69 5.09
CA ALA A 329 -18.16 18.03 4.98
C ALA A 329 -18.89 18.47 6.27
N VAL A 330 -19.33 17.50 7.08
CA VAL A 330 -20.24 17.69 8.20
C VAL A 330 -19.55 17.37 9.53
N HIS A 331 -18.71 16.34 9.58
CA HIS A 331 -18.09 15.84 10.82
C HIS A 331 -16.58 16.15 10.88
N ASP A 332 -16.03 16.30 12.08
CA ASP A 332 -14.59 16.30 12.33
C ASP A 332 -14.13 14.89 12.75
N ALA A 333 -12.84 14.70 13.03
CA ALA A 333 -12.39 13.49 13.71
C ALA A 333 -13.02 13.42 15.11
N GLU A 334 -13.46 12.22 15.51
CA GLU A 334 -14.21 12.05 16.76
C GLU A 334 -13.58 10.99 17.64
N VAL A 335 -13.23 11.39 18.86
CA VAL A 335 -12.88 10.48 19.95
C VAL A 335 -14.16 10.04 20.65
N SER A 336 -14.48 8.76 20.54
CA SER A 336 -15.64 8.14 21.18
C SER A 336 -15.25 6.78 21.76
N ALA A 337 -15.80 6.39 22.92
CA ALA A 337 -15.64 5.04 23.48
C ALA A 337 -14.20 4.48 23.39
N GLN A 338 -13.19 5.19 23.92
CA GLN A 338 -11.79 4.71 23.94
C GLN A 338 -11.18 4.47 22.54
N GLY A 339 -11.59 5.23 21.54
CA GLY A 339 -11.02 5.18 20.19
C GLY A 339 -11.29 6.47 19.41
N MET A 340 -10.54 6.69 18.36
CA MET A 340 -10.72 7.80 17.43
C MET A 340 -11.21 7.28 16.08
N THR A 341 -12.30 7.86 15.58
CA THR A 341 -12.87 7.56 14.27
C THR A 341 -12.63 8.72 13.31
N LEU A 342 -12.18 8.40 12.10
CA LEU A 342 -11.97 9.31 11.00
C LEU A 342 -12.85 8.90 9.81
N ASN A 343 -13.61 9.86 9.30
CA ASN A 343 -14.35 9.70 8.07
C ASN A 343 -13.43 10.00 6.89
N VAL A 344 -13.55 9.19 5.84
CA VAL A 344 -12.75 9.27 4.62
C VAL A 344 -13.70 9.37 3.45
N PHE A 345 -13.56 10.42 2.66
CA PHE A 345 -14.30 10.53 1.41
C PHE A 345 -13.54 9.84 0.28
N GLY A 346 -14.31 9.34 -0.68
CA GLY A 346 -13.80 8.68 -1.87
C GLY A 346 -14.22 9.45 -3.11
N VAL A 347 -13.38 9.42 -4.13
CA VAL A 347 -13.69 9.88 -5.48
C VAL A 347 -13.28 8.79 -6.43
N ALA A 348 -14.19 8.41 -7.30
CA ALA A 348 -13.86 7.75 -8.54
C ALA A 348 -14.48 8.59 -9.66
N GLN A 349 -13.71 8.97 -10.66
CA GLN A 349 -14.22 9.77 -11.76
C GLN A 349 -13.59 9.34 -13.07
N SER A 350 -14.44 8.94 -14.02
CA SER A 350 -14.10 8.79 -15.42
C SER A 350 -13.68 10.14 -15.99
N GLN A 351 -12.48 10.23 -16.60
CA GLN A 351 -12.05 11.46 -17.29
C GLN A 351 -12.66 11.58 -18.69
N GLY A 352 -13.35 10.55 -19.17
CA GLY A 352 -14.02 10.55 -20.45
C GLY A 352 -14.76 9.25 -20.69
N HIS A 353 -16.00 9.36 -21.16
CA HIS A 353 -16.82 8.21 -21.54
C HIS A 353 -16.18 7.44 -22.70
N ASN A 354 -16.04 6.13 -22.52
CA ASN A 354 -15.51 5.24 -23.55
C ASN A 354 -16.61 4.73 -24.47
N THR A 355 -16.40 4.85 -25.78
CA THR A 355 -17.34 4.42 -26.82
C THR A 355 -17.65 2.92 -26.82
N CYS A 356 -16.85 2.11 -26.11
CA CYS A 356 -17.09 0.67 -25.99
C CYS A 356 -18.34 0.33 -25.15
N VAL A 357 -18.75 1.21 -24.25
CA VAL A 357 -19.91 1.04 -23.37
C VAL A 357 -21.04 2.02 -23.76
N PRO A 358 -22.31 1.66 -23.54
CA PRO A 358 -23.41 2.59 -23.73
C PRO A 358 -23.31 3.80 -22.80
N ARG A 359 -23.77 4.98 -23.23
CA ARG A 359 -23.97 6.11 -22.33
C ARG A 359 -25.20 5.86 -21.45
N LEU A 360 -24.99 5.76 -20.15
CA LEU A 360 -26.05 5.73 -19.15
C LEU A 360 -25.90 6.93 -18.23
N MET A 361 -27.02 7.41 -17.70
CA MET A 361 -26.99 8.45 -16.67
C MET A 361 -26.34 7.89 -15.40
N GLU A 362 -25.46 8.68 -14.81
CA GLU A 362 -24.83 8.32 -13.54
C GLU A 362 -25.88 8.15 -12.44
N PRO A 363 -25.86 7.03 -11.69
CA PRO A 363 -26.73 6.85 -10.54
C PRO A 363 -26.44 7.90 -9.47
N ALA A 364 -27.49 8.48 -8.88
CA ALA A 364 -27.33 9.34 -7.72
C ALA A 364 -26.67 8.54 -6.58
N VAL A 365 -25.57 9.05 -6.05
CA VAL A 365 -24.87 8.41 -4.92
C VAL A 365 -25.66 8.71 -3.64
N ALA A 366 -26.21 7.66 -3.03
CA ALA A 366 -26.85 7.79 -1.72
C ALA A 366 -25.82 8.17 -0.66
N GLU A 367 -26.25 8.99 0.31
CA GLU A 367 -25.39 9.35 1.45
C GLU A 367 -25.04 8.09 2.24
N VAL A 368 -23.74 7.75 2.32
CA VAL A 368 -23.26 6.60 3.09
C VAL A 368 -23.41 6.93 4.57
N PRO A 369 -24.16 6.16 5.39
CA PRO A 369 -24.37 6.48 6.80
C PRO A 369 -23.11 6.25 7.64
N GLN A 370 -23.07 6.81 8.86
CA GLN A 370 -22.04 6.43 9.82
C GLN A 370 -22.22 4.97 10.24
N TRP A 371 -21.11 4.26 10.40
CA TRP A 371 -21.12 2.85 10.77
C TRP A 371 -20.97 2.72 12.29
N ALA A 372 -22.07 2.48 13.00
CA ALA A 372 -22.06 2.50 14.47
C ALA A 372 -21.34 1.28 15.05
N ALA A 373 -21.42 0.10 14.40
CA ALA A 373 -20.68 -1.07 14.85
C ALA A 373 -19.16 -0.86 14.83
N LEU A 374 -18.62 -0.08 13.88
CA LEU A 374 -17.19 0.27 13.85
C LEU A 374 -16.76 1.00 15.12
N ARG A 375 -17.64 1.80 15.73
CA ARG A 375 -17.35 2.62 16.91
C ARG A 375 -17.30 1.82 18.23
N GLN A 376 -17.58 0.53 18.20
CA GLN A 376 -17.59 -0.34 19.38
C GLN A 376 -16.22 -0.95 19.72
N ASN A 377 -15.15 -0.63 18.97
CA ASN A 377 -13.79 -1.20 19.09
C ASN A 377 -13.66 -2.69 18.75
N GLU A 378 -14.75 -3.43 18.84
CA GLU A 378 -14.81 -4.87 18.61
C GLU A 378 -15.39 -5.20 17.23
N ALA A 379 -14.94 -6.32 16.66
CA ALA A 379 -15.57 -6.84 15.46
C ALA A 379 -17.00 -7.31 15.79
N PRO A 380 -18.00 -7.08 14.92
CA PRO A 380 -19.36 -7.55 15.13
C PRO A 380 -19.42 -9.05 15.42
N ALA A 381 -20.17 -9.42 16.47
CA ALA A 381 -20.27 -10.80 16.98
C ALA A 381 -18.90 -11.41 17.36
N SER A 382 -18.00 -10.59 17.91
CA SER A 382 -16.72 -10.99 18.49
C SER A 382 -16.46 -10.15 19.73
N ALA A 383 -15.92 -10.75 20.79
CA ALA A 383 -15.46 -10.02 21.98
C ALA A 383 -14.02 -9.48 21.83
N ARG A 384 -13.45 -9.59 20.63
CA ARG A 384 -12.08 -9.18 20.35
C ARG A 384 -12.01 -7.70 20.03
N VAL A 385 -11.28 -6.96 20.86
CA VAL A 385 -10.88 -5.58 20.59
C VAL A 385 -9.82 -5.56 19.48
N SER A 386 -10.12 -4.82 18.41
CA SER A 386 -9.20 -4.57 17.30
C SER A 386 -8.31 -3.37 17.60
N ASP A 387 -7.10 -3.31 17.03
CA ASP A 387 -6.23 -2.14 17.18
C ASP A 387 -6.58 -1.05 16.15
N LEU A 388 -6.91 -1.50 14.94
CA LEU A 388 -7.30 -0.70 13.79
C LEU A 388 -8.51 -1.35 13.12
N ALA A 389 -9.53 -0.57 12.79
CA ALA A 389 -10.67 -1.05 12.04
C ALA A 389 -10.98 -0.13 10.85
N VAL A 390 -11.31 -0.72 9.70
CA VAL A 390 -11.63 -0.01 8.46
C VAL A 390 -12.96 -0.53 7.92
N GLY A 391 -13.86 0.37 7.57
CA GLY A 391 -15.11 0.06 6.87
C GLY A 391 -15.13 0.65 5.49
N LEU A 392 -15.36 -0.19 4.49
CA LEU A 392 -15.53 0.20 3.09
C LEU A 392 -17.00 0.05 2.68
N SER A 393 -17.59 1.12 2.15
CA SER A 393 -19.01 1.12 1.76
C SER A 393 -19.27 0.41 0.43
N GLU A 394 -20.31 -0.43 0.38
CA GLU A 394 -20.84 -1.00 -0.86
C GLU A 394 -21.30 0.10 -1.84
N THR A 395 -21.92 1.17 -1.33
CA THR A 395 -22.38 2.32 -2.13
C THR A 395 -21.22 2.97 -2.86
N TYR A 396 -20.10 3.21 -2.17
CA TYR A 396 -18.91 3.76 -2.80
C TYR A 396 -18.29 2.79 -3.81
N LEU A 397 -18.21 1.49 -3.49
CA LEU A 397 -17.70 0.49 -4.43
C LEU A 397 -18.52 0.45 -5.72
N ASN A 398 -19.85 0.50 -5.62
CA ASN A 398 -20.73 0.53 -6.79
C ASN A 398 -20.59 1.82 -7.61
N HIS A 399 -20.43 2.96 -6.96
CA HIS A 399 -20.12 4.23 -7.65
C HIS A 399 -18.75 4.15 -8.36
N ALA A 400 -17.73 3.61 -7.70
CA ALA A 400 -16.41 3.42 -8.31
C ALA A 400 -16.47 2.46 -9.51
N LEU A 401 -17.21 1.35 -9.41
CA LEU A 401 -17.43 0.42 -10.52
C LEU A 401 -18.15 1.06 -11.70
N PHE A 402 -19.14 1.94 -11.44
CA PHE A 402 -19.79 2.73 -12.48
C PHE A 402 -18.78 3.61 -13.24
N GLN A 403 -17.94 4.34 -12.50
CA GLN A 403 -16.96 5.26 -13.08
C GLN A 403 -15.86 4.53 -13.86
N LEU A 404 -15.39 3.39 -13.34
CA LEU A 404 -14.46 2.51 -14.05
C LEU A 404 -15.08 1.90 -15.32
N TRP A 405 -16.38 1.55 -15.28
CA TRP A 405 -17.12 1.06 -16.43
C TRP A 405 -17.30 2.14 -17.50
N ASP A 406 -17.69 3.36 -17.11
CA ASP A 406 -17.84 4.49 -18.03
C ASP A 406 -16.51 4.84 -18.71
N ALA A 407 -15.39 4.76 -17.97
CA ALA A 407 -14.05 4.93 -18.52
C ALA A 407 -13.62 3.78 -19.45
N GLY A 408 -14.37 2.67 -19.53
CA GLY A 408 -14.08 1.52 -20.38
C GLY A 408 -13.07 0.52 -19.80
N THR A 409 -12.85 0.53 -18.48
CA THR A 409 -11.90 -0.37 -17.79
C THR A 409 -12.22 -1.85 -18.05
N PHE A 410 -13.50 -2.19 -18.18
CA PHE A 410 -13.98 -3.55 -18.38
C PHE A 410 -14.14 -3.95 -19.86
N CYS A 411 -13.71 -3.09 -20.80
CA CYS A 411 -13.72 -3.40 -22.23
C CYS A 411 -12.48 -4.20 -22.62
N LEU A 412 -12.49 -5.48 -22.26
CA LEU A 412 -11.36 -6.38 -22.41
C LEU A 412 -11.37 -7.05 -23.78
N GLY A 413 -10.20 -7.18 -24.41
CA GLY A 413 -10.05 -7.93 -25.65
C GLY A 413 -8.95 -8.98 -25.51
N VAL A 414 -9.29 -10.25 -25.77
CA VAL A 414 -8.35 -11.37 -25.74
C VAL A 414 -8.23 -11.95 -27.15
N THR A 415 -7.00 -12.11 -27.62
CA THR A 415 -6.68 -12.64 -28.95
C THR A 415 -5.96 -13.98 -28.83
N SER A 416 -5.89 -14.72 -29.93
CA SER A 416 -5.12 -15.98 -30.02
C SER A 416 -3.62 -15.86 -29.71
N SER A 417 -3.07 -14.64 -29.69
CA SER A 417 -1.69 -14.35 -29.25
C SER A 417 -1.53 -14.35 -27.72
N LEU A 418 -2.58 -14.03 -26.97
CA LEU A 418 -2.60 -14.02 -25.50
C LEU A 418 -2.91 -15.40 -24.92
N SER A 419 -3.62 -16.26 -25.66
CA SER A 419 -3.85 -17.65 -25.28
C SER A 419 -3.85 -18.55 -26.51
N GLN A 420 -2.94 -19.52 -26.54
CA GLN A 420 -2.88 -20.56 -27.57
C GLN A 420 -4.13 -21.46 -27.58
N GLN A 421 -4.94 -21.43 -26.51
CA GLN A 421 -6.21 -22.16 -26.44
C GLN A 421 -7.32 -21.48 -27.25
N LEU A 422 -7.22 -20.16 -27.52
CA LEU A 422 -8.10 -19.41 -28.42
C LEU A 422 -7.67 -19.62 -29.88
N SER A 423 -7.66 -20.86 -30.33
CA SER A 423 -7.44 -21.20 -31.74
C SER A 423 -8.77 -21.42 -32.45
N SER A 424 -8.83 -21.14 -33.75
CA SER A 424 -9.96 -21.53 -34.60
C SER A 424 -10.23 -23.05 -34.54
N GLY A 425 -9.20 -23.86 -34.27
CA GLY A 425 -9.33 -25.31 -34.06
C GLY A 425 -10.24 -25.61 -32.87
N THR A 426 -9.96 -25.00 -31.72
CA THR A 426 -10.78 -25.10 -30.50
C THR A 426 -12.18 -24.54 -30.72
N PHE A 427 -12.29 -23.35 -31.33
CA PHE A 427 -13.59 -22.73 -31.61
C PHE A 427 -14.43 -23.51 -32.62
N SER A 428 -13.81 -24.22 -33.56
CA SER A 428 -14.53 -25.06 -34.53
C SER A 428 -15.15 -26.33 -33.93
N VAL A 429 -14.79 -26.69 -32.70
CA VAL A 429 -15.51 -27.74 -31.93
C VAL A 429 -16.88 -27.22 -31.50
N ILE A 430 -16.98 -25.93 -31.19
CA ILE A 430 -18.20 -25.27 -30.66
C ILE A 430 -19.04 -24.68 -31.79
N VAL A 431 -18.38 -24.10 -32.78
CA VAL A 431 -18.99 -23.46 -33.95
C VAL A 431 -18.33 -24.02 -35.22
N PRO A 432 -18.67 -25.26 -35.63
CA PRO A 432 -18.09 -25.91 -36.82
C PRO A 432 -18.05 -25.05 -38.07
N SER A 433 -19.09 -24.24 -38.31
CA SER A 433 -19.21 -23.39 -39.50
C SER A 433 -18.20 -22.24 -39.57
N LEU A 434 -17.54 -21.88 -38.46
CA LEU A 434 -16.49 -20.84 -38.44
C LEU A 434 -15.35 -21.15 -39.43
N ARG A 435 -15.06 -22.42 -39.70
CA ARG A 435 -14.02 -22.84 -40.67
C ARG A 435 -14.28 -22.31 -42.08
N ASN A 436 -15.54 -22.05 -42.42
CA ASN A 436 -15.95 -21.57 -43.74
C ASN A 436 -15.95 -20.03 -43.82
N VAL A 437 -15.85 -19.34 -42.68
CA VAL A 437 -15.83 -17.87 -42.58
C VAL A 437 -14.40 -17.33 -42.52
N LEU A 438 -13.47 -18.15 -42.03
CA LEU A 438 -12.05 -17.84 -41.96
C LEU A 438 -11.42 -17.91 -43.37
N PHE A 439 -10.86 -16.79 -43.81
CA PHE A 439 -10.22 -16.65 -45.12
C PHE A 439 -8.91 -15.84 -44.95
N PRO A 440 -7.77 -16.24 -45.56
CA PRO A 440 -7.58 -17.24 -46.63
C PRO A 440 -7.36 -18.69 -46.16
N SER A 441 -7.38 -18.97 -44.86
CA SER A 441 -7.13 -20.29 -44.29
C SER A 441 -8.28 -20.78 -43.40
N ALA A 442 -8.58 -22.07 -43.45
CA ALA A 442 -9.57 -22.72 -42.56
C ALA A 442 -9.16 -22.70 -41.07
N SER A 443 -7.92 -22.27 -40.78
CA SER A 443 -7.44 -21.90 -39.46
C SER A 443 -6.94 -20.46 -39.47
N GLY A 444 -7.52 -19.60 -38.63
CA GLY A 444 -7.20 -18.17 -38.58
C GLY A 444 -7.39 -17.61 -37.16
N PRO A 445 -6.83 -16.44 -36.85
CA PRO A 445 -6.93 -15.88 -35.52
C PRO A 445 -8.37 -15.49 -35.18
N VAL A 446 -8.75 -15.80 -33.95
CA VAL A 446 -10.03 -15.41 -33.35
C VAL A 446 -9.70 -14.42 -32.22
N ALA A 447 -10.53 -13.40 -32.11
CA ALA A 447 -10.48 -12.44 -31.02
C ALA A 447 -11.82 -12.40 -30.29
N LEU A 448 -11.75 -12.29 -28.98
CA LEU A 448 -12.88 -12.17 -28.07
C LEU A 448 -12.88 -10.77 -27.49
N VAL A 449 -13.98 -10.04 -27.65
CA VAL A 449 -14.11 -8.67 -27.13
C VAL A 449 -15.27 -8.62 -26.16
N LEU A 450 -14.97 -8.33 -24.90
CA LEU A 450 -15.93 -8.13 -23.83
C LEU A 450 -16.38 -6.66 -23.82
N ARG A 451 -17.69 -6.43 -23.89
CA ARG A 451 -18.35 -5.12 -23.83
C ARG A 451 -19.52 -5.16 -22.84
N PRO A 452 -19.32 -4.77 -21.58
CA PRO A 452 -20.40 -4.72 -20.61
C PRO A 452 -21.43 -3.65 -21.00
N GLN A 453 -22.70 -4.05 -21.17
CA GLN A 453 -23.77 -3.12 -21.56
C GLN A 453 -24.36 -2.35 -20.37
N ARG A 454 -24.07 -2.80 -19.15
CA ARG A 454 -24.45 -2.12 -17.90
C ARG A 454 -23.26 -2.09 -16.93
N PRO A 455 -23.24 -1.11 -16.00
CA PRO A 455 -22.26 -1.04 -14.94
C PRO A 455 -22.28 -2.30 -14.08
N PRO A 456 -21.12 -2.89 -13.74
CA PRO A 456 -21.08 -3.99 -12.80
C PRO A 456 -21.42 -3.52 -11.40
N THR A 457 -22.06 -4.40 -10.62
CA THR A 457 -22.38 -4.15 -9.22
C THR A 457 -21.68 -5.16 -8.32
N VAL A 458 -21.28 -4.73 -7.13
CA VAL A 458 -20.83 -5.60 -6.04
C VAL A 458 -21.88 -5.62 -4.92
N THR A 459 -22.08 -6.80 -4.34
CA THR A 459 -22.88 -6.99 -3.12
C THR A 459 -22.07 -7.70 -2.05
N ILE A 460 -22.06 -7.15 -0.84
CA ILE A 460 -21.30 -7.66 0.30
C ILE A 460 -22.24 -8.53 1.14
N ALA A 461 -21.99 -9.84 1.22
CA ALA A 461 -22.78 -10.70 2.10
C ALA A 461 -22.49 -10.38 3.58
N PRO A 462 -23.49 -10.39 4.49
CA PRO A 462 -23.24 -10.23 5.91
C PRO A 462 -22.54 -11.46 6.51
N GLY A 463 -21.77 -11.27 7.59
CA GLY A 463 -21.13 -12.36 8.35
C GLY A 463 -19.60 -12.36 8.30
N VAL A 464 -19.00 -13.47 8.75
CA VAL A 464 -17.54 -13.67 8.82
C VAL A 464 -17.01 -14.08 7.45
N ASN A 465 -15.88 -13.50 7.02
CA ASN A 465 -15.27 -13.77 5.71
C ASN A 465 -16.30 -13.64 4.58
N PRO A 466 -16.90 -12.45 4.42
CA PRO A 466 -18.03 -12.23 3.52
C PRO A 466 -17.68 -12.56 2.07
N THR A 467 -18.65 -13.13 1.36
CA THR A 467 -18.57 -13.25 -0.10
C THR A 467 -18.98 -11.93 -0.73
N LEU A 468 -18.14 -11.42 -1.62
CA LEU A 468 -18.38 -10.26 -2.46
C LEU A 468 -18.93 -10.75 -3.80
N THR A 469 -20.21 -10.56 -4.09
CA THR A 469 -20.81 -11.01 -5.34
C THR A 469 -20.69 -9.91 -6.39
N LEU A 470 -19.83 -10.11 -7.38
CA LEU A 470 -19.73 -9.26 -8.57
C LEU A 470 -20.76 -9.70 -9.60
N ARG A 471 -21.50 -8.76 -10.16
CA ARG A 471 -22.55 -9.03 -11.14
C ARG A 471 -22.39 -8.13 -12.36
N PHE A 472 -22.29 -8.74 -13.54
CA PHE A 472 -22.31 -8.07 -14.82
C PHE A 472 -23.65 -8.39 -15.50
N GLU A 473 -24.52 -7.40 -15.62
CA GLU A 473 -25.76 -7.54 -16.38
C GLU A 473 -25.49 -7.29 -17.87
N ARG A 474 -26.04 -8.17 -18.72
CA ARG A 474 -25.97 -8.07 -20.18
C ARG A 474 -24.54 -7.88 -20.67
N LEU A 475 -23.62 -8.70 -20.18
CA LEU A 475 -22.25 -8.74 -20.69
C LEU A 475 -22.29 -9.23 -22.14
N ALA A 476 -21.88 -8.37 -23.08
CA ALA A 476 -21.77 -8.75 -24.48
C ALA A 476 -20.34 -9.23 -24.77
N LEU A 477 -20.22 -10.43 -25.31
CA LEU A 477 -19.00 -11.00 -25.86
C LEU A 477 -19.13 -11.03 -27.38
N ASP A 478 -18.32 -10.24 -28.07
CA ASP A 478 -18.21 -10.31 -29.52
C ASP A 478 -17.11 -11.30 -29.92
N VAL A 479 -17.48 -12.27 -30.74
CA VAL A 479 -16.54 -13.19 -31.37
C VAL A 479 -16.14 -12.60 -32.72
N MET A 480 -14.90 -12.17 -32.80
CA MET A 480 -14.30 -11.56 -33.98
C MET A 480 -13.43 -12.59 -34.68
N VAL A 481 -13.57 -12.70 -35.99
CA VAL A 481 -12.80 -13.62 -36.84
C VAL A 481 -12.00 -12.81 -37.83
N TRP A 482 -10.79 -13.27 -38.13
CA TRP A 482 -9.98 -12.66 -39.16
C TRP A 482 -10.45 -13.11 -40.55
N SER A 483 -10.79 -12.15 -41.40
CA SER A 483 -11.22 -12.38 -42.78
C SER A 483 -10.83 -11.18 -43.64
N GLU A 484 -10.23 -11.44 -44.82
CA GLU A 484 -9.82 -10.39 -45.78
C GLU A 484 -9.01 -9.25 -45.13
N GLU A 485 -7.97 -9.60 -44.35
CA GLU A 485 -7.06 -8.65 -43.67
C GLU A 485 -7.71 -7.77 -42.59
N ARG A 486 -8.89 -8.12 -42.09
CA ARG A 486 -9.55 -7.42 -40.99
C ARG A 486 -10.31 -8.35 -40.04
N TYR A 487 -10.55 -7.88 -38.82
CA TYR A 487 -11.48 -8.55 -37.91
C TYR A 487 -12.92 -8.20 -38.25
N VAL A 488 -13.72 -9.23 -38.52
CA VAL A 488 -15.16 -9.14 -38.74
C VAL A 488 -15.88 -9.82 -37.58
N ARG A 489 -16.98 -9.23 -37.11
CA ARG A 489 -17.78 -9.83 -36.05
C ARG A 489 -18.59 -10.99 -36.59
N ALA A 490 -18.30 -12.20 -36.13
CA ALA A 490 -19.02 -13.41 -36.51
C ALA A 490 -20.35 -13.55 -35.78
N LEU A 491 -20.35 -13.24 -34.48
CA LEU A 491 -21.53 -13.27 -33.61
C LEU A 491 -21.30 -12.46 -32.33
N THR A 492 -22.39 -12.15 -31.62
CA THR A 492 -22.38 -11.57 -30.28
C THR A 492 -23.16 -12.46 -29.33
N VAL A 493 -22.51 -12.88 -28.24
CA VAL A 493 -23.13 -13.59 -27.11
C VAL A 493 -23.45 -12.55 -26.03
N THR A 494 -24.69 -12.49 -25.56
CA THR A 494 -25.08 -11.63 -24.42
C THR A 494 -25.51 -12.52 -23.28
N THR A 495 -24.95 -12.32 -22.08
CA THR A 495 -25.29 -13.11 -20.88
C THR A 495 -25.17 -12.28 -19.61
N ASP A 496 -25.87 -12.69 -18.55
CA ASP A 496 -25.66 -12.16 -17.21
C ASP A 496 -24.63 -13.02 -16.48
N VAL A 497 -23.57 -12.39 -15.95
CA VAL A 497 -22.50 -13.09 -15.23
C VAL A 497 -22.56 -12.74 -13.75
N THR A 498 -22.64 -13.76 -12.91
CA THR A 498 -22.51 -13.63 -11.45
C THR A 498 -21.26 -14.36 -10.98
N ALA A 499 -20.34 -13.61 -10.40
CA ALA A 499 -19.04 -14.08 -9.97
C ALA A 499 -18.86 -13.85 -8.46
N PRO A 500 -18.93 -14.90 -7.62
CA PRO A 500 -18.67 -14.77 -6.20
C PRO A 500 -17.16 -14.63 -5.97
N LEU A 501 -16.76 -13.60 -5.24
CA LEU A 501 -15.39 -13.34 -4.83
C LEU A 501 -15.27 -13.49 -3.32
N THR A 502 -14.22 -14.17 -2.87
CA THR A 502 -13.86 -14.27 -1.45
C THR A 502 -12.46 -13.72 -1.26
N LEU A 503 -12.20 -13.08 -0.12
CA LEU A 503 -10.87 -12.56 0.21
C LEU A 503 -10.23 -13.49 1.23
N GLN A 504 -9.07 -14.04 0.90
CA GLN A 504 -8.30 -14.92 1.77
C GLN A 504 -7.04 -14.22 2.25
N ARG A 505 -6.64 -14.49 3.49
CA ARG A 505 -5.35 -14.04 4.02
C ARG A 505 -4.21 -14.80 3.35
N ASP A 506 -3.23 -14.06 2.85
CA ASP A 506 -2.03 -14.57 2.17
C ASP A 506 -0.79 -13.77 2.64
N ALA A 507 0.42 -14.20 2.27
CA ALA A 507 1.64 -13.47 2.63
C ALA A 507 1.55 -12.00 2.18
N GLY A 508 1.75 -11.08 3.12
CA GLY A 508 1.73 -9.63 2.88
C GLY A 508 0.38 -9.05 2.46
N GLY A 509 -0.74 -9.78 2.50
CA GLY A 509 -2.03 -9.20 2.07
C GLY A 509 -3.26 -10.10 1.98
N LEU A 510 -4.24 -9.61 1.23
CA LEU A 510 -5.51 -10.27 0.92
C LEU A 510 -5.52 -10.76 -0.52
N ARG A 511 -5.55 -12.07 -0.73
CA ARG A 511 -5.70 -12.65 -2.05
C ARG A 511 -7.18 -12.85 -2.39
N PRO A 512 -7.68 -12.23 -3.47
CA PRO A 512 -9.01 -12.55 -3.98
C PRO A 512 -9.02 -13.95 -4.60
N SER A 513 -10.01 -14.76 -4.22
CA SER A 513 -10.29 -16.06 -4.84
C SER A 513 -11.72 -16.08 -5.36
N LEU A 514 -11.87 -16.45 -6.64
CA LEU A 514 -13.15 -16.56 -7.29
C LEU A 514 -13.79 -17.90 -6.94
N GLY A 515 -15.08 -17.89 -6.63
CA GLY A 515 -15.89 -19.11 -6.60
C GLY A 515 -16.44 -19.42 -7.99
N THR A 516 -17.41 -20.33 -8.05
CA THR A 516 -18.04 -20.75 -9.31
C THR A 516 -18.76 -19.59 -9.98
N VAL A 517 -18.30 -19.22 -11.17
CA VAL A 517 -18.95 -18.23 -12.03
C VAL A 517 -20.21 -18.84 -12.62
N ARG A 518 -21.32 -18.11 -12.55
CA ARG A 518 -22.59 -18.52 -13.13
C ARG A 518 -22.96 -17.56 -14.24
N THR A 519 -23.36 -18.13 -15.38
CA THR A 519 -23.97 -17.39 -16.50
C THR A 519 -25.46 -17.72 -16.54
N THR A 520 -26.28 -16.73 -16.89
CA THR A 520 -27.73 -16.90 -17.03
C THR A 520 -28.27 -16.06 -18.17
N GLY A 521 -29.35 -16.52 -18.82
CA GLY A 521 -30.03 -15.73 -19.84
C GLY A 521 -29.21 -15.52 -21.12
N THR A 522 -28.39 -16.50 -21.49
CA THR A 522 -27.46 -16.40 -22.62
C THR A 522 -28.20 -16.41 -23.95
N VAL A 523 -27.95 -15.39 -24.76
CA VAL A 523 -28.55 -15.20 -26.10
C VAL A 523 -27.46 -14.92 -27.11
N VAL A 524 -27.52 -15.57 -28.27
CA VAL A 524 -26.62 -15.32 -29.39
C VAL A 524 -27.34 -14.52 -30.47
N THR A 525 -26.72 -13.44 -30.94
CA THR A 525 -27.22 -12.53 -31.97
C THR A 525 -26.16 -12.29 -33.04
N GLY A 526 -26.56 -11.76 -34.19
CA GLY A 526 -25.61 -11.41 -35.26
C GLY A 526 -24.92 -12.61 -35.90
N SER A 527 -25.44 -13.83 -35.73
CA SER A 527 -24.83 -15.08 -36.20
C SER A 527 -25.06 -15.38 -37.67
N ALA A 528 -25.29 -14.38 -38.53
CA ALA A 528 -25.60 -14.59 -39.95
C ALA A 528 -24.43 -15.22 -40.74
N LEU A 529 -23.21 -15.07 -40.22
CA LEU A 529 -22.00 -15.69 -40.78
C LEU A 529 -21.83 -17.16 -40.35
N VAL A 530 -22.68 -17.66 -39.46
CA VAL A 530 -22.54 -18.94 -38.78
C VAL A 530 -23.81 -19.76 -39.02
N SER A 531 -23.68 -21.06 -39.33
CA SER A 531 -24.83 -21.89 -39.71
C SER A 531 -25.54 -22.56 -38.52
N GLU A 532 -24.94 -22.55 -37.34
CA GLU A 532 -25.51 -23.11 -36.12
C GLU A 532 -26.62 -22.21 -35.56
N PRO A 533 -27.73 -22.80 -35.04
CA PRO A 533 -28.78 -22.01 -34.42
C PRO A 533 -28.30 -21.43 -33.08
N GLY A 534 -28.60 -20.16 -32.85
CA GLY A 534 -28.13 -19.41 -31.67
C GLY A 534 -28.43 -20.08 -30.33
N ALA A 535 -29.53 -20.82 -30.20
CA ALA A 535 -29.89 -21.54 -28.98
C ALA A 535 -28.92 -22.68 -28.63
N ARG A 536 -28.35 -23.38 -29.64
CA ARG A 536 -27.32 -24.41 -29.39
C ARG A 536 -25.99 -23.76 -29.00
N LEU A 537 -25.62 -22.67 -29.68
CA LEU A 537 -24.42 -21.91 -29.36
C LEU A 537 -24.44 -21.35 -27.94
N ALA A 538 -25.60 -20.85 -27.48
CA ALA A 538 -25.76 -20.31 -26.14
C ALA A 538 -25.33 -21.30 -25.03
N VAL A 539 -25.76 -22.57 -25.13
CA VAL A 539 -25.41 -23.61 -24.15
C VAL A 539 -23.91 -23.87 -24.13
N SER A 540 -23.27 -23.91 -25.30
CA SER A 540 -21.81 -24.11 -25.38
C SER A 540 -21.02 -22.91 -24.83
N PHE A 541 -21.49 -21.70 -25.09
CA PHE A 541 -20.85 -20.49 -24.56
C PHE A 541 -20.98 -20.34 -23.04
N ASP A 542 -22.08 -20.82 -22.44
CA ASP A 542 -22.26 -20.81 -20.99
C ASP A 542 -21.15 -21.60 -20.27
N ALA A 543 -20.84 -22.79 -20.75
CA ALA A 543 -19.78 -23.62 -20.17
C ALA A 543 -18.38 -22.98 -20.32
N LEU A 544 -18.11 -22.33 -21.47
CA LEU A 544 -16.80 -21.74 -21.76
C LEU A 544 -16.56 -20.43 -21.01
N LEU A 545 -17.58 -19.59 -20.89
CA LEU A 545 -17.47 -18.29 -20.23
C LEU A 545 -17.13 -18.45 -18.74
N GLY A 546 -17.70 -19.46 -18.06
CA GLY A 546 -17.34 -19.78 -16.68
C GLY A 546 -15.84 -20.06 -16.52
N THR A 547 -15.29 -20.90 -17.40
CA THR A 547 -13.86 -21.26 -17.41
C THR A 547 -12.96 -20.09 -17.76
N ALA A 548 -13.33 -19.29 -18.78
CA ALA A 548 -12.56 -18.12 -19.19
C ALA A 548 -12.47 -17.07 -18.07
N VAL A 549 -13.58 -16.77 -17.39
CA VAL A 549 -13.58 -15.83 -16.26
C VAL A 549 -12.74 -16.36 -15.08
N GLY A 550 -12.75 -17.68 -14.84
CA GLY A 550 -11.89 -18.31 -13.83
C GLY A 550 -10.39 -18.14 -14.10
N MET A 551 -9.96 -18.28 -15.35
CA MET A 551 -8.57 -18.03 -15.75
C MET A 551 -8.19 -16.56 -15.60
N LEU A 552 -9.08 -15.63 -15.99
CA LEU A 552 -8.86 -14.19 -15.80
C LEU A 552 -8.69 -13.85 -14.32
N ALA A 553 -9.50 -14.45 -13.44
CA ALA A 553 -9.40 -14.21 -12.01
C ALA A 553 -8.11 -14.77 -11.38
N GLY A 554 -7.53 -15.83 -11.95
CA GLY A 554 -6.24 -16.38 -11.49
C GLY A 554 -5.06 -15.42 -11.63
N SER A 555 -5.21 -14.40 -12.49
CA SER A 555 -4.22 -13.33 -12.67
C SER A 555 -4.39 -12.16 -11.69
N ILE A 556 -5.43 -12.16 -10.83
CA ILE A 556 -5.64 -11.06 -9.88
C ILE A 556 -4.54 -11.13 -8.80
N PRO A 557 -3.71 -10.09 -8.66
CA PRO A 557 -2.63 -10.08 -7.67
C PRO A 557 -3.18 -10.04 -6.25
N THR A 558 -2.37 -10.51 -5.28
CA THR A 558 -2.64 -10.29 -3.86
C THR A 558 -2.72 -8.79 -3.59
N ILE A 559 -3.78 -8.36 -2.91
CA ILE A 559 -3.97 -6.98 -2.45
C ILE A 559 -3.08 -6.80 -1.23
N GLY A 560 -1.95 -6.10 -1.38
CA GLY A 560 -1.00 -5.87 -0.31
C GLY A 560 -1.63 -5.12 0.87
N ILE A 561 -1.45 -5.64 2.08
CA ILE A 561 -1.69 -4.87 3.30
C ILE A 561 -0.38 -4.12 3.59
N PRO A 562 -0.39 -2.78 3.65
CA PRO A 562 0.82 -2.00 3.79
C PRO A 562 1.49 -2.27 5.14
N ALA A 563 2.82 -2.44 5.11
CA ALA A 563 3.67 -2.41 6.29
C ALA A 563 4.37 -1.05 6.38
N ILE A 564 4.54 -0.55 7.59
CA ILE A 564 5.12 0.77 7.85
C ILE A 564 6.57 0.57 8.31
N PRO A 565 7.58 0.89 7.49
CA PRO A 565 8.96 0.86 7.96
C PRO A 565 9.18 1.97 8.99
N VAL A 566 9.63 1.62 10.19
CA VAL A 566 10.03 2.57 11.22
C VAL A 566 11.43 3.07 10.88
N PRO A 567 11.61 4.33 10.46
CA PRO A 567 12.92 4.83 10.06
C PRO A 567 13.89 4.83 11.23
N GLY A 568 15.14 4.48 10.94
CA GLY A 568 16.26 4.65 11.84
C GLY A 568 17.24 5.72 11.36
N ALA A 569 18.33 5.85 12.12
CA ALA A 569 19.43 6.73 11.74
C ALA A 569 19.95 6.37 10.33
N MET A 570 20.29 7.39 9.54
CA MET A 570 20.83 7.24 8.17
C MET A 570 19.84 6.63 7.15
N GLY A 571 18.54 6.61 7.42
CA GLY A 571 17.52 6.10 6.51
C GLY A 571 17.37 4.57 6.49
N MET A 572 18.07 3.86 7.38
CA MET A 572 17.90 2.41 7.57
C MET A 572 16.76 2.16 8.56
N PRO A 573 15.76 1.31 8.26
CA PRO A 573 14.66 1.08 9.19
C PRO A 573 15.11 0.30 10.44
N VAL A 574 14.72 0.76 11.64
CA VAL A 574 14.95 0.04 12.91
C VAL A 574 13.92 -1.07 13.15
N GLY A 575 12.84 -1.09 12.38
CA GLY A 575 11.80 -2.12 12.43
C GLY A 575 10.65 -1.80 11.48
N THR A 576 9.57 -2.57 11.55
CA THR A 576 8.35 -2.36 10.77
C THR A 576 7.13 -2.48 11.68
N VAL A 577 6.11 -1.64 11.48
CA VAL A 577 4.77 -1.87 12.00
C VAL A 577 4.00 -2.63 10.93
N ASN A 578 3.68 -3.87 11.24
CA ASN A 578 2.88 -4.73 10.39
C ASN A 578 1.42 -4.58 10.79
N ILE A 579 0.57 -4.35 9.80
CA ILE A 579 -0.88 -4.40 9.96
C ILE A 579 -1.29 -5.84 9.67
N GLU A 580 -1.80 -6.53 10.66
CA GLU A 580 -2.12 -7.96 10.57
C GLU A 580 -3.64 -8.13 10.67
N LEU A 581 -4.27 -8.72 9.64
CA LEU A 581 -5.70 -9.03 9.66
C LEU A 581 -5.98 -10.38 10.34
N PRO A 582 -6.36 -10.48 11.62
CA PRO A 582 -6.58 -11.77 12.27
C PRO A 582 -7.65 -12.66 11.62
N GLU A 583 -7.68 -13.93 12.03
CA GLU A 583 -8.78 -14.83 11.71
C GLU A 583 -10.13 -14.23 12.15
N GLY A 584 -11.10 -14.25 11.24
CA GLY A 584 -12.40 -13.64 11.44
C GLY A 584 -12.38 -12.10 11.50
N GLY A 585 -11.26 -11.45 11.18
CA GLY A 585 -11.13 -10.00 11.10
C GLY A 585 -11.83 -9.37 9.88
N LEU A 586 -12.16 -10.16 8.86
CA LEU A 586 -12.96 -9.70 7.72
C LEU A 586 -14.45 -9.94 7.99
N ARG A 587 -15.26 -8.88 7.94
CA ARG A 587 -16.70 -8.91 8.27
C ARG A 587 -17.54 -8.18 7.24
N GLY A 588 -18.65 -8.78 6.82
CA GLY A 588 -19.71 -8.06 6.12
C GLY A 588 -20.75 -7.60 7.13
N VAL A 589 -21.12 -6.32 7.09
CA VAL A 589 -22.12 -5.74 7.98
C VAL A 589 -23.19 -5.03 7.18
N GLU A 590 -24.44 -5.24 7.57
CA GLU A 590 -25.59 -4.47 7.08
C GLU A 590 -26.14 -3.64 8.24
N GLU A 591 -26.04 -2.31 8.11
CA GLU A 591 -26.47 -1.37 9.14
C GLU A 591 -26.94 -0.06 8.51
N GLY A 592 -28.00 0.55 9.05
CA GLY A 592 -28.52 1.83 8.55
C GLY A 592 -28.98 1.79 7.08
N GLY A 593 -29.40 0.62 6.59
CA GLY A 593 -29.78 0.41 5.18
C GLY A 593 -28.59 0.36 4.21
N SER A 594 -27.36 0.33 4.70
CA SER A 594 -26.13 0.22 3.90
C SER A 594 -25.33 -1.02 4.27
N ARG A 595 -24.52 -1.50 3.33
CA ARG A 595 -23.61 -2.63 3.53
C ARG A 595 -22.16 -2.17 3.54
N PHE A 596 -21.37 -2.77 4.42
CA PHE A 596 -19.97 -2.43 4.64
C PHE A 596 -19.10 -3.68 4.67
N LEU A 597 -17.92 -3.58 4.06
CA LEU A 597 -16.82 -4.52 4.24
C LEU A 597 -15.93 -3.99 5.37
N GLY A 598 -15.97 -4.67 6.50
CA GLY A 598 -15.17 -4.39 7.69
C GLY A 598 -13.87 -5.18 7.72
N LEU A 599 -12.76 -4.49 7.95
CA LEU A 599 -11.45 -5.07 8.23
C LEU A 599 -11.05 -4.68 9.66
N PHE A 600 -11.03 -5.64 10.57
CA PHE A 600 -10.63 -5.48 11.97
C PHE A 600 -9.25 -6.09 12.16
N MET A 601 -8.25 -5.26 12.39
CA MET A 601 -6.82 -5.56 12.26
C MET A 601 -6.06 -5.27 13.57
N ASP A 602 -4.92 -5.93 13.72
CA ASP A 602 -3.94 -5.71 14.79
C ASP A 602 -2.75 -4.89 14.26
N LEU A 603 -2.14 -4.10 15.13
CA LEU A 603 -0.89 -3.39 14.87
C LEU A 603 0.24 -4.09 15.64
N ARG A 604 1.20 -4.65 14.90
CA ARG A 604 2.35 -5.37 15.48
C ARG A 604 3.65 -4.71 15.08
N TYR A 605 4.45 -4.31 16.07
CA TYR A 605 5.82 -3.89 15.83
C TYR A 605 6.75 -5.09 15.75
N ARG A 606 7.55 -5.17 14.68
CA ARG A 606 8.70 -6.07 14.58
C ARG A 606 9.97 -5.24 14.47
N ARG A 607 10.85 -5.33 15.46
CA ARG A 607 12.21 -4.75 15.35
C ARG A 607 12.94 -5.43 14.20
N ALA A 608 13.81 -4.70 13.51
CA ALA A 608 14.64 -5.22 12.43
C ALA A 608 15.66 -6.25 12.96
N ALA A 609 15.19 -7.46 13.23
CA ALA A 609 15.97 -8.69 13.22
C ALA A 609 15.40 -9.50 12.05
N ARG A 610 16.24 -10.08 11.18
CA ARG A 610 15.75 -10.98 10.12
C ARG A 610 14.88 -12.06 10.77
N PRO A 611 13.57 -12.12 10.54
CA PRO A 611 12.90 -13.40 10.56
C PRO A 611 13.07 -13.93 9.14
N ASP A 612 14.00 -14.85 8.91
CA ASP A 612 13.71 -15.83 7.86
C ASP A 612 12.48 -16.56 8.38
N VAL A 613 11.28 -16.10 7.95
CA VAL A 613 10.09 -16.90 8.13
C VAL A 613 10.39 -18.17 7.38
N ALA A 614 10.52 -19.28 8.11
CA ALA A 614 10.78 -20.57 7.51
C ALA A 614 9.61 -20.86 6.56
N VAL A 615 9.93 -20.83 5.27
CA VAL A 615 8.99 -21.14 4.21
C VAL A 615 8.69 -22.63 4.29
N ALA A 616 7.42 -23.01 4.20
CA ALA A 616 7.02 -24.40 4.09
C ALA A 616 7.25 -24.88 2.66
N GLU A 617 8.35 -25.59 2.44
CA GLU A 617 8.56 -26.32 1.18
C GLU A 617 7.44 -27.34 0.96
N THR A 618 7.01 -27.49 -0.28
CA THR A 618 5.89 -28.36 -0.66
C THR A 618 6.40 -29.61 -1.37
N VAL A 619 5.83 -30.77 -1.03
CA VAL A 619 5.97 -32.00 -1.81
C VAL A 619 4.58 -32.45 -2.25
N ALA A 620 4.41 -32.71 -3.55
CA ALA A 620 3.14 -33.16 -4.09
C ALA A 620 3.33 -34.24 -5.17
N SER A 621 2.38 -35.16 -5.28
CA SER A 621 2.35 -36.19 -6.34
C SER A 621 0.92 -36.59 -6.70
N VAL A 622 0.69 -36.91 -7.97
CA VAL A 622 -0.64 -37.32 -8.45
C VAL A 622 -0.91 -38.76 -8.04
N LEU A 623 -2.08 -39.02 -7.42
CA LEU A 623 -2.55 -40.36 -7.07
C LEU A 623 -3.49 -40.95 -8.12
N GLY A 624 -4.25 -40.10 -8.80
CA GLY A 624 -5.17 -40.49 -9.86
C GLY A 624 -5.96 -39.31 -10.40
N ALA A 625 -6.50 -39.48 -11.60
CA ALA A 625 -7.37 -38.53 -12.26
C ALA A 625 -8.63 -39.25 -12.75
N ASP A 626 -9.79 -38.67 -12.48
CA ASP A 626 -11.04 -39.14 -13.06
C ASP A 626 -11.04 -38.85 -14.57
N PRO A 627 -11.75 -39.64 -15.40
CA PRO A 627 -11.94 -39.28 -16.80
C PRO A 627 -12.70 -37.95 -16.94
N VAL A 628 -12.52 -37.31 -18.09
CA VAL A 628 -13.13 -36.02 -18.40
C VAL A 628 -14.65 -36.06 -18.19
N SER A 629 -15.13 -35.20 -17.30
CA SER A 629 -16.54 -34.98 -16.95
C SER A 629 -16.69 -33.65 -16.21
N ASP A 630 -17.92 -33.15 -16.07
CA ASP A 630 -18.20 -31.90 -15.35
C ASP A 630 -17.81 -31.96 -13.86
N THR A 631 -17.62 -33.16 -13.32
CA THR A 631 -17.21 -33.41 -11.92
C THR A 631 -15.81 -34.04 -11.83
N ALA A 632 -15.01 -33.96 -12.89
CA ALA A 632 -13.67 -34.52 -12.92
C ALA A 632 -12.81 -33.97 -11.78
N ARG A 633 -12.12 -34.87 -11.10
CA ARG A 633 -11.21 -34.56 -9.99
C ARG A 633 -9.87 -35.23 -10.22
N VAL A 634 -8.82 -34.53 -9.82
CA VAL A 634 -7.47 -35.05 -9.71
C VAL A 634 -7.14 -35.18 -8.23
N ARG A 635 -6.86 -36.40 -7.78
CA ARG A 635 -6.44 -36.64 -6.40
C ARG A 635 -4.93 -36.48 -6.29
N VAL A 636 -4.50 -35.55 -5.46
CA VAL A 636 -3.08 -35.23 -5.24
C VAL A 636 -2.69 -35.58 -3.81
N ARG A 637 -1.62 -36.35 -3.61
CA ARG A 637 -0.97 -36.53 -2.31
C ARG A 637 -0.12 -35.30 -2.03
N VAL A 638 -0.23 -34.78 -0.81
CA VAL A 638 0.50 -33.59 -0.38
C VAL A 638 1.23 -33.86 0.94
N ALA A 639 2.41 -33.30 1.07
CA ALA A 639 3.25 -33.39 2.26
C ALA A 639 4.11 -32.12 2.38
N PRO A 640 4.53 -31.76 3.61
CA PRO A 640 5.59 -30.77 3.76
C PRO A 640 6.92 -31.35 3.26
N GLY A 641 7.77 -30.50 2.69
CA GLY A 641 9.12 -30.85 2.27
C GLY A 641 10.11 -30.94 3.43
N ASP A 642 11.35 -31.31 3.12
CA ASP A 642 12.39 -31.57 4.12
C ASP A 642 12.83 -30.30 4.88
N SER A 643 12.67 -29.13 4.25
CA SER A 643 12.95 -27.83 4.88
C SER A 643 11.77 -27.23 5.65
N ALA A 644 10.63 -27.91 5.69
CA ALA A 644 9.47 -27.47 6.44
C ALA A 644 9.68 -27.54 7.96
N VAL A 645 9.01 -26.66 8.71
CA VAL A 645 9.13 -26.59 10.17
C VAL A 645 8.56 -27.86 10.81
N SER A 646 9.45 -28.73 11.29
CA SER A 646 9.08 -30.00 11.93
C SER A 646 8.17 -29.79 13.14
N GLY A 647 7.11 -30.59 13.25
CA GLY A 647 6.16 -30.57 14.37
C GLY A 647 4.99 -29.58 14.23
N GLN A 648 4.89 -28.81 13.15
CA GLN A 648 3.76 -27.91 12.89
C GLN A 648 2.73 -28.51 11.91
N ALA A 649 1.46 -28.16 12.09
CA ALA A 649 0.39 -28.52 11.16
C ALA A 649 0.50 -27.68 9.88
N HIS A 650 0.31 -28.31 8.73
CA HIS A 650 0.38 -27.69 7.42
C HIS A 650 -0.96 -27.76 6.70
N GLU A 651 -1.23 -26.75 5.88
CA GLU A 651 -2.37 -26.70 4.97
C GLU A 651 -1.90 -26.40 3.55
N TYR A 652 -2.69 -26.81 2.57
CA TYR A 652 -2.30 -26.80 1.15
C TYR A 652 -3.33 -26.06 0.31
N ALA A 653 -2.84 -25.33 -0.69
CA ALA A 653 -3.64 -24.71 -1.72
C ALA A 653 -3.19 -25.23 -3.10
N THR A 654 -4.16 -25.32 -4.01
CA THR A 654 -3.97 -25.85 -5.35
C THR A 654 -4.53 -24.89 -6.39
N ARG A 655 -3.95 -24.85 -7.59
CA ARG A 655 -4.57 -24.21 -8.75
C ARG A 655 -4.36 -25.05 -10.00
N VAL A 656 -5.27 -24.91 -10.97
CA VAL A 656 -5.19 -25.63 -12.24
C VAL A 656 -5.11 -24.61 -13.37
N ASP A 657 -4.18 -24.81 -14.32
CA ASP A 657 -3.99 -24.00 -15.53
C ASP A 657 -3.90 -22.49 -15.29
N GLY A 658 -3.32 -22.09 -14.16
CA GLY A 658 -3.18 -20.68 -13.79
C GLY A 658 -4.47 -20.00 -13.29
N MET A 659 -5.54 -20.76 -13.01
CA MET A 659 -6.74 -20.26 -12.32
C MET A 659 -6.44 -19.80 -10.89
N THR A 660 -7.45 -19.25 -10.21
CA THR A 660 -7.32 -18.85 -8.80
C THR A 660 -6.95 -20.02 -7.92
N TRP A 661 -6.08 -19.74 -6.94
CA TRP A 661 -5.78 -20.70 -5.88
C TRP A 661 -7.04 -21.08 -5.12
N SER A 662 -7.17 -22.37 -4.83
CA SER A 662 -8.22 -22.92 -3.98
C SER A 662 -8.07 -22.42 -2.53
N ARG A 663 -9.11 -22.65 -1.73
CA ARG A 663 -9.03 -22.44 -0.28
C ARG A 663 -7.99 -23.39 0.31
N TRP A 664 -7.25 -22.89 1.30
CA TRP A 664 -6.35 -23.71 2.07
C TRP A 664 -7.11 -24.83 2.79
N ALA A 665 -6.61 -26.06 2.66
CA ALA A 665 -7.20 -27.24 3.26
C ALA A 665 -6.12 -28.10 3.93
N PRO A 666 -6.39 -28.66 5.13
CA PRO A 666 -5.50 -29.61 5.77
C PRO A 666 -5.65 -31.02 5.17
N GLY A 667 -4.64 -31.87 5.38
CA GLY A 667 -4.72 -33.30 5.11
C GLY A 667 -3.59 -33.83 4.21
N PRO A 668 -3.41 -35.16 4.15
CA PRO A 668 -2.37 -35.80 3.33
C PRO A 668 -2.75 -35.96 1.85
N TRP A 669 -3.97 -35.57 1.47
CA TRP A 669 -4.42 -35.52 0.08
C TRP A 669 -5.38 -34.36 -0.14
N VAL A 670 -5.39 -33.84 -1.37
CA VAL A 670 -6.31 -32.80 -1.83
C VAL A 670 -7.01 -33.32 -3.08
N ASP A 671 -8.34 -33.28 -3.09
CA ASP A 671 -9.13 -33.53 -4.29
C ASP A 671 -9.23 -32.22 -5.09
N VAL A 672 -8.44 -32.12 -6.15
CA VAL A 672 -8.37 -30.95 -7.02
C VAL A 672 -9.51 -31.03 -8.02
N THR A 673 -10.38 -30.03 -7.98
CA THR A 673 -11.50 -29.88 -8.92
C THR A 673 -11.34 -28.54 -9.63
N ALA A 674 -11.60 -28.53 -10.94
CA ALA A 674 -11.54 -27.30 -11.72
C ALA A 674 -12.34 -27.45 -13.01
N PRO A 675 -13.00 -26.39 -13.51
CA PRO A 675 -13.75 -26.46 -14.77
C PRO A 675 -12.89 -26.86 -15.96
N THR A 676 -11.59 -26.54 -15.96
CA THR A 676 -10.70 -26.93 -17.05
C THR A 676 -10.45 -28.44 -17.13
N LEU A 677 -10.58 -29.16 -16.01
CA LEU A 677 -10.44 -30.63 -15.97
C LEU A 677 -11.58 -31.35 -16.72
N ALA A 678 -12.66 -30.64 -17.07
CA ALA A 678 -13.69 -31.14 -17.97
C ALA A 678 -13.29 -31.10 -19.46
N MET A 679 -12.04 -30.74 -19.77
CA MET A 679 -11.49 -30.77 -21.13
C MET A 679 -10.45 -31.88 -21.27
N VAL A 680 -10.34 -32.45 -22.48
CA VAL A 680 -9.30 -33.43 -22.82
C VAL A 680 -7.99 -32.68 -23.07
N GLY A 681 -6.87 -33.19 -22.54
CA GLY A 681 -5.54 -32.64 -22.77
C GLY A 681 -4.63 -32.67 -21.55
N GLU A 682 -3.44 -32.08 -21.68
CA GLU A 682 -2.49 -31.89 -20.57
C GLU A 682 -2.89 -30.64 -19.76
N HIS A 683 -3.05 -30.82 -18.46
CA HIS A 683 -3.37 -29.77 -17.49
C HIS A 683 -2.21 -29.60 -16.49
N ARG A 684 -1.97 -28.36 -16.09
CA ARG A 684 -0.96 -28.02 -15.07
C ARG A 684 -1.65 -27.81 -13.72
N VAL A 685 -1.37 -28.68 -12.76
CA VAL A 685 -1.81 -28.57 -11.37
C VAL A 685 -0.65 -28.06 -10.52
N GLU A 686 -0.81 -26.90 -9.90
CA GLU A 686 0.19 -26.32 -9.02
C GLU A 686 -0.25 -26.46 -7.57
N VAL A 687 0.68 -26.82 -6.68
CA VAL A 687 0.42 -27.09 -5.26
C VAL A 687 1.41 -26.33 -4.41
N ARG A 688 0.94 -25.70 -3.33
CA ARG A 688 1.78 -25.06 -2.33
C ARG A 688 1.30 -25.34 -0.91
N ALA A 689 2.24 -25.41 0.02
CA ALA A 689 2.02 -25.58 1.44
C ALA A 689 2.20 -24.25 2.20
N ARG A 690 1.61 -24.17 3.38
CA ARG A 690 1.95 -23.21 4.44
C ARG A 690 1.72 -23.84 5.80
N VAL A 691 2.34 -23.28 6.83
CA VAL A 691 2.02 -23.56 8.23
C VAL A 691 0.64 -22.97 8.55
N VAL A 692 -0.19 -23.77 9.24
CA VAL A 692 -1.55 -23.35 9.64
C VAL A 692 -1.47 -22.07 10.48
N GLY A 693 -2.19 -21.03 10.04
CA GLY A 693 -2.24 -19.74 10.73
C GLY A 693 -1.08 -18.78 10.43
N GLU A 694 -0.08 -19.19 9.64
CA GLU A 694 1.10 -18.40 9.31
C GLU A 694 1.19 -18.14 7.78
N PRO A 695 0.53 -17.11 7.25
CA PRO A 695 0.48 -16.84 5.80
C PRO A 695 1.86 -16.59 5.18
N GLU A 696 2.77 -15.99 5.92
CA GLU A 696 4.14 -15.66 5.48
C GLU A 696 5.01 -16.91 5.26
N SER A 697 4.58 -18.08 5.77
CA SER A 697 5.27 -19.36 5.55
C SER A 697 4.90 -20.02 4.22
N ALA A 698 4.03 -19.41 3.41
CA ALA A 698 3.58 -20.02 2.16
C ALA A 698 4.74 -20.23 1.17
N ASP A 699 4.79 -21.41 0.54
CA ASP A 699 5.79 -21.74 -0.48
C ASP A 699 5.73 -20.73 -1.64
N PRO A 700 6.81 -19.98 -1.92
CA PRO A 700 6.89 -19.07 -3.06
C PRO A 700 7.11 -19.83 -4.38
N THR A 701 7.54 -21.09 -4.33
CA THR A 701 7.86 -21.94 -5.46
C THR A 701 6.95 -23.17 -5.48
N PRO A 702 5.71 -23.05 -6.00
CA PRO A 702 4.77 -24.16 -5.97
C PRO A 702 5.29 -25.36 -6.77
N VAL A 703 4.93 -26.56 -6.33
CA VAL A 703 5.18 -27.80 -7.08
C VAL A 703 4.22 -27.84 -8.27
N GLU A 704 4.78 -27.98 -9.47
CA GLU A 704 4.01 -28.16 -10.70
C GLU A 704 3.86 -29.66 -11.04
N LEU A 705 2.62 -30.11 -11.19
CA LEU A 705 2.25 -31.45 -11.62
C LEU A 705 1.56 -31.35 -12.99
N ARG A 706 1.91 -32.25 -13.92
CA ARG A 706 1.26 -32.37 -15.23
C ARG A 706 0.33 -33.56 -15.21
N VAL A 707 -0.92 -33.35 -15.60
CA VAL A 707 -1.98 -34.36 -15.60
C VAL A 707 -2.63 -34.41 -16.96
N GLU A 708 -2.62 -35.57 -17.59
CA GLU A 708 -3.32 -35.78 -18.85
C GLU A 708 -4.76 -36.26 -18.57
N MET A 709 -5.73 -35.46 -19.00
CA MET A 709 -7.15 -35.76 -18.88
C MET A 709 -7.63 -36.46 -20.15
N VAL A 710 -8.11 -37.69 -19.99
CA VAL A 710 -8.56 -38.55 -21.09
C VAL A 710 -10.10 -38.62 -21.16
N PRO A 711 -10.68 -38.76 -22.37
CA PRO A 711 -12.12 -38.90 -22.51
C PRO A 711 -12.63 -40.17 -21.81
N ALA A 712 -13.88 -40.13 -21.32
CA ALA A 712 -14.56 -41.34 -20.89
C ALA A 712 -14.63 -42.34 -22.05
N ALA A 713 -14.44 -43.63 -21.75
CA ALA A 713 -14.41 -44.70 -22.75
C ALA A 713 -15.64 -44.63 -23.68
N GLY A 714 -15.42 -44.29 -24.95
CA GLY A 714 -16.47 -44.15 -25.97
C GLY A 714 -16.51 -42.81 -26.73
N ALA A 715 -15.76 -41.78 -26.31
CA ALA A 715 -15.67 -40.51 -27.04
C ALA A 715 -14.37 -40.42 -27.88
N VAL A 716 -14.51 -40.34 -29.21
CA VAL A 716 -13.39 -40.25 -30.16
C VAL A 716 -12.89 -38.80 -30.23
N ALA A 717 -11.60 -38.58 -29.94
CA ALA A 717 -10.93 -37.30 -30.16
C ALA A 717 -10.35 -37.24 -31.59
N LEU A 718 -10.70 -36.20 -32.35
CA LEU A 718 -10.07 -35.88 -33.63
C LEU A 718 -8.88 -34.95 -33.38
N ALA A 719 -7.66 -35.46 -33.51
CA ALA A 719 -6.44 -34.65 -33.54
C ALA A 719 -6.16 -34.21 -34.98
N ASP A 720 -5.94 -32.92 -35.22
CA ASP A 720 -5.51 -32.37 -36.52
C ASP A 720 -4.16 -31.66 -36.32
N GLU A 721 -3.11 -32.22 -36.90
CA GLU A 721 -1.74 -31.71 -36.90
C GLU A 721 -1.52 -30.80 -38.12
N ARG A 722 -1.64 -29.47 -37.98
CA ARG A 722 -1.15 -28.50 -38.98
C ARG A 722 -0.54 -27.23 -38.38
N PRO A 723 0.39 -26.55 -39.08
CA PRO A 723 1.22 -25.49 -38.50
C PRO A 723 0.44 -24.19 -38.29
N ARG A 724 0.74 -23.50 -37.18
CA ARG A 724 0.11 -22.23 -36.75
C ARG A 724 0.81 -21.03 -37.36
N VAL A 725 0.04 -20.07 -37.88
CA VAL A 725 0.54 -18.74 -38.27
C VAL A 725 0.30 -17.77 -37.11
N ALA A 726 1.34 -17.06 -36.68
CA ALA A 726 1.28 -16.11 -35.56
C ALA A 726 0.76 -14.73 -36.03
N PRO A 727 -0.23 -14.11 -35.35
CA PRO A 727 -0.59 -12.71 -35.59
C PRO A 727 0.39 -11.76 -34.89
N THR A 728 0.66 -10.61 -35.50
CA THR A 728 1.51 -9.54 -34.95
C THR A 728 0.77 -8.65 -33.95
N GLU A 729 1.51 -8.02 -33.03
CA GLU A 729 1.01 -7.23 -31.88
C GLU A 729 0.14 -6.02 -32.27
N ASP A 730 0.28 -5.49 -33.49
CA ASP A 730 -0.45 -4.33 -33.99
C ASP A 730 -1.97 -4.58 -34.17
N ALA A 731 -2.41 -5.84 -34.16
CA ALA A 731 -3.79 -6.21 -34.40
C ALA A 731 -4.74 -5.95 -33.21
N VAL A 732 -4.20 -5.74 -32.00
CA VAL A 732 -5.01 -5.51 -30.77
C VAL A 732 -5.54 -4.08 -30.69
N GLU A 733 -4.83 -3.11 -31.25
CA GLU A 733 -5.20 -1.69 -31.18
C GLU A 733 -6.34 -1.33 -32.18
N LEU A 734 -6.44 -2.03 -33.31
CA LEU A 734 -7.48 -1.79 -34.33
C LEU A 734 -8.88 -2.28 -33.92
N ILE A 735 -8.98 -3.26 -33.01
CA ILE A 735 -10.26 -3.92 -32.67
C ILE A 735 -11.15 -3.03 -31.78
N ARG A 736 -10.59 -2.02 -31.11
CA ARG A 736 -11.26 -1.29 -30.00
C ARG A 736 -11.85 0.08 -30.36
N GLY A 737 -11.91 0.41 -31.65
CA GLY A 737 -12.39 1.72 -32.11
C GLY A 737 -11.28 2.76 -32.04
N GLY A 738 -10.95 3.34 -33.19
CA GLY A 738 -9.81 4.24 -33.37
C GLY A 738 -9.88 5.54 -32.56
N ARG A 739 -8.72 6.22 -32.53
CA ARG A 739 -8.41 7.52 -31.92
C ARG A 739 -9.64 8.42 -31.67
N THR A 740 -9.95 8.64 -30.40
CA THR A 740 -10.62 9.89 -30.01
C THR A 740 -9.63 11.04 -30.23
N THR A 741 -10.07 12.06 -30.94
CA THR A 741 -9.31 13.27 -31.23
C THR A 741 -9.23 14.15 -30.00
N ASP A 742 -8.32 13.84 -29.07
CA ASP A 742 -7.86 14.81 -28.08
C ASP A 742 -6.49 15.33 -28.50
N ALA A 743 -6.54 16.38 -29.32
CA ALA A 743 -5.40 17.27 -29.52
C ALA A 743 -5.17 18.04 -28.21
N GLY A 744 -4.13 17.67 -27.44
CA GLY A 744 -3.70 18.49 -26.31
C GLY A 744 -3.03 17.77 -25.14
N ALA A 745 -2.01 16.93 -25.38
CA ALA A 745 -1.03 16.64 -24.34
C ALA A 745 0.30 16.21 -24.97
N SER A 746 1.25 17.16 -25.01
CA SER A 746 2.66 16.87 -25.22
C SER A 746 3.17 15.98 -24.08
N GLY A 747 3.45 14.71 -24.37
CA GLY A 747 4.05 13.76 -23.44
C GLY A 747 4.82 12.69 -24.21
N CYS A 748 6.10 12.54 -23.91
CA CYS A 748 7.12 11.85 -24.68
C CYS A 748 6.74 10.42 -25.12
N GLY A 749 6.97 10.14 -26.42
CA GLY A 749 6.94 8.79 -26.96
C GLY A 749 8.16 7.99 -26.50
N CYS A 750 7.91 6.90 -25.76
CA CYS A 750 8.89 5.85 -25.56
C CYS A 750 8.60 4.74 -26.57
N GLY A 751 9.45 4.64 -27.60
CA GLY A 751 9.50 3.47 -28.48
C GLY A 751 10.07 2.29 -27.71
N VAL A 752 9.33 1.18 -27.68
CA VAL A 752 9.79 -0.09 -27.13
C VAL A 752 10.62 -0.78 -28.22
N VAL A 753 11.93 -0.88 -28.01
CA VAL A 753 12.81 -1.68 -28.87
C VAL A 753 12.65 -3.14 -28.48
N GLY A 754 12.14 -3.93 -29.42
CA GLY A 754 11.85 -5.34 -29.29
C GLY A 754 13.07 -6.22 -28.99
N SER A 755 12.75 -7.31 -28.32
CA SER A 755 13.59 -8.44 -27.93
C SER A 755 14.23 -9.16 -29.11
N GLY A 756 15.50 -9.52 -28.96
CA GLY A 756 16.10 -10.59 -29.75
C GLY A 756 17.61 -10.72 -29.58
N GLN A 757 18.09 -11.37 -28.50
CA GLN A 757 19.28 -12.22 -28.62
C GLN A 757 19.49 -13.14 -27.41
N ARG A 758 19.69 -14.41 -27.75
CA ARG A 758 20.09 -15.53 -26.89
C ARG A 758 21.49 -15.30 -26.29
N GLY A 759 21.75 -16.03 -25.21
CA GLY A 759 22.93 -15.99 -24.35
C GLY A 759 24.30 -15.85 -25.01
N GLY A 760 25.17 -15.13 -24.30
CA GLY A 760 26.60 -15.03 -24.55
C GLY A 760 27.30 -14.35 -23.38
N SER A 761 27.91 -15.17 -22.53
CA SER A 761 28.84 -14.76 -21.45
C SER A 761 29.94 -13.83 -21.96
N GLY A 762 30.13 -12.66 -21.33
CA GLY A 762 31.15 -11.71 -21.79
C GLY A 762 31.54 -10.54 -20.86
N TRP A 763 31.20 -10.56 -19.57
CA TRP A 763 31.53 -9.45 -18.64
C TRP A 763 32.69 -9.75 -17.67
N ALA A 764 33.41 -10.86 -17.86
CA ALA A 764 34.55 -11.26 -17.02
C ALA A 764 35.90 -10.60 -17.38
N TRP A 765 35.98 -9.69 -18.36
CA TRP A 765 37.27 -9.17 -18.85
C TRP A 765 37.52 -7.66 -18.75
N MET A 766 36.62 -6.86 -18.16
CA MET A 766 36.82 -5.40 -18.04
C MET A 766 37.04 -4.87 -16.62
N VAL A 767 37.16 -5.74 -15.60
CA VAL A 767 37.49 -5.33 -14.22
C VAL A 767 38.97 -5.61 -13.85
N MET A 768 39.71 -6.36 -14.67
CA MET A 768 41.13 -6.70 -14.41
C MET A 768 42.18 -5.78 -15.07
N ALA A 769 41.76 -4.73 -15.79
CA ALA A 769 42.68 -3.80 -16.45
C ALA A 769 42.84 -2.44 -15.73
N GLY A 770 42.03 -2.14 -14.70
CA GLY A 770 42.06 -0.85 -13.99
C GLY A 770 42.87 -0.81 -12.69
N VAL A 771 43.18 -1.96 -12.10
CA VAL A 771 43.80 -2.06 -10.75
C VAL A 771 45.31 -2.39 -10.80
N GLY A 772 45.85 -2.75 -11.97
CA GLY A 772 47.27 -3.08 -12.15
C GLY A 772 48.24 -1.90 -12.32
N ALA A 773 47.74 -0.66 -12.46
CA ALA A 773 48.58 0.49 -12.83
C ALA A 773 49.00 1.41 -11.66
N MET A 774 48.61 1.12 -10.41
CA MET A 774 48.85 2.03 -9.28
C MET A 774 49.64 1.43 -8.09
N VAL A 775 50.34 0.30 -8.30
CA VAL A 775 51.25 -0.32 -7.30
C VAL A 775 52.72 -0.41 -7.77
N GLY A 776 53.02 -0.01 -9.02
CA GLY A 776 54.34 -0.19 -9.64
C GLY A 776 55.33 0.98 -9.57
N ARG A 777 55.10 2.03 -8.75
CA ARG A 777 55.97 3.23 -8.80
C ARG A 777 56.21 3.94 -7.47
N ARG A 778 56.65 3.19 -6.45
CA ARG A 778 57.34 3.78 -5.28
C ARG A 778 58.26 2.75 -4.59
N ARG A 779 59.39 2.46 -5.24
CA ARG A 779 60.65 2.00 -4.60
C ARG A 779 61.78 1.94 -5.63
N ARG A 780 62.65 2.96 -5.65
CA ARG A 780 64.13 2.86 -5.72
C ARG A 780 64.77 4.20 -6.12
N ARG A 781 65.35 4.87 -5.12
CA ARG A 781 66.76 5.35 -5.00
C ARG A 781 66.77 6.39 -3.85
N ARG A 782 67.28 6.01 -2.66
CA ARG A 782 68.69 6.17 -2.18
C ARG A 782 69.05 7.66 -2.18
N VAL A 783 69.29 8.32 -1.05
CA VAL A 783 70.17 8.00 0.10
C VAL A 783 69.45 8.21 1.42
#